data_AF-A0A432HXF8-F1
#
_entry.id   AF-A0A432HXF8-F1
#
_cell.length_a   1.000
_cell.length_b   1.000
_cell.length_c   1.000
_cell.angle_alpha   90.00
_cell.angle_beta   90.00
_cell.angle_gamma   90.00
#
_symmetry.space_group_name_H-M   'P 1'
#
loop_
_entity.id
_entity.type
_entity.pdbx_description
1 polymer ?
#
loop_
_entity_poly.entity_id
_entity_poly.type
_entity_poly.pdbx_seq_one_letter_code
_entity_poly.pdbx_strand_id
1 'polypeptide(L)'
;MTLTCPSQSPHSRARRRKRGERTGESRGDDLGVPAEPVPCKEGDHGKFEVSVRDGLARIGRLHTDTHILETPTLLPVVNPNILTVTPREMWDDFDIKGLITNSYVIWKHEKLKQHALEKGVHDLLDYPGFVMTDSGTFQQDAYGDVEVGADEIVAFQRDIGVDVATMLDVFGRPDDAREQSEHSVTETAARAPGALAAAGDTLLNGPIQGGLELDLREWSAQLMAEHPFAIHPIGGIVPLMEKRRYRELLEVILACRGEIPIERPVHMFGCGHPMLFPVAVALGVDLFDSAAYALFARNGRILTPTSTVKLEGLTEWPFPSYHLHDVTPAQVREMDHDDQTRLLAKHNLEVTMSELSRCREAVREGTIWHLVEERAAADHALLEAVEWLFDEGIHQAQGSLIGSSAPIRTGGVDWTEWLTRHPWAISAQMIAERWEVPTKDLNGEAMSPDDWKVVLIHGRAPPWRDSIGSLVKELLKRWPNVLPLVHTPLGIIPYALEDLNPFAHVHGPKSIWVLDVQQDTDELVSWIRTLTDSDPDGFQPLFVDARRPQTEVLEELAAELAPSVRVADASIDPEPPSGELIRDHLDRCATRAKLMTLCNIEAEVADEFLAGCSFVRNRRGRVKNICASDGAHVLSPRLTDGGLSLTLEGARRLHARNRTSSFTIRVIGESGEDSGEDMDIVIEHGLPTVVVEEGAEEFVRDGRSVMHFSVLKSTGAMLPGLPCVITDESGEFLAHGIAKCTDWEAAAFQKGVAVKVKEGARVDASAAFTAASQSGDD
;
A
#
# COMPACT_ATOMS: atom_id res chain seq x y z
N MET A 1 -20.41 -30.31 -47.75
CA MET A 1 -19.05 -30.89 -47.76
C MET A 1 -18.34 -30.41 -46.51
N THR A 2 -18.67 -30.92 -45.30
CA THR A 2 -18.11 -32.13 -44.65
C THR A 2 -16.61 -32.30 -44.83
N LEU A 3 -15.86 -32.22 -43.72
CA LEU A 3 -14.63 -32.95 -43.39
C LEU A 3 -14.38 -32.75 -41.88
N THR A 4 -15.06 -33.46 -40.98
CA THR A 4 -14.64 -34.72 -40.31
C THR A 4 -13.21 -34.72 -39.76
N CYS A 5 -13.10 -34.63 -38.43
CA CYS A 5 -11.93 -35.04 -37.65
C CYS A 5 -12.16 -36.49 -37.16
N PRO A 6 -11.19 -37.42 -37.24
CA PRO A 6 -11.41 -38.82 -36.87
C PRO A 6 -11.20 -39.09 -35.37
N SER A 7 -11.98 -40.07 -34.91
CA SER A 7 -12.16 -40.59 -33.56
C SER A 7 -11.10 -41.62 -33.11
N GLN A 8 -10.75 -41.57 -31.81
CA GLN A 8 -10.56 -42.66 -30.81
C GLN A 8 -9.50 -43.78 -31.10
N SER A 9 -8.67 -44.30 -30.18
CA SER A 9 -8.79 -44.71 -28.76
C SER A 9 -7.40 -45.20 -28.21
N PRO A 10 -7.24 -45.94 -27.06
CA PRO A 10 -7.06 -45.43 -25.69
C PRO A 10 -5.88 -46.10 -24.91
N HIS A 11 -5.87 -45.91 -23.58
CA HIS A 11 -4.99 -46.45 -22.50
C HIS A 11 -4.00 -45.40 -21.97
N SER A 12 -4.00 -45.01 -20.69
CA SER A 12 -3.92 -45.88 -19.51
C SER A 12 -4.44 -45.23 -18.20
N ARG A 13 -5.22 -46.03 -17.47
CA ARG A 13 -5.52 -46.06 -16.01
C ARG A 13 -4.81 -45.03 -15.10
N ALA A 14 -5.60 -44.15 -14.48
CA ALA A 14 -5.25 -43.45 -13.23
C ALA A 14 -6.01 -44.07 -12.04
N ARG A 15 -5.25 -44.44 -11.00
CA ARG A 15 -5.72 -44.97 -9.71
C ARG A 15 -6.47 -43.91 -8.91
N ARG A 16 -7.73 -44.19 -8.54
CA ARG A 16 -8.47 -43.45 -7.50
C ARG A 16 -7.83 -43.75 -6.13
N ARG A 17 -7.22 -42.74 -5.51
CA ARG A 17 -6.96 -42.71 -4.05
C ARG A 17 -8.12 -41.94 -3.39
N LYS A 18 -8.80 -42.58 -2.45
CA LYS A 18 -9.78 -41.97 -1.55
C LYS A 18 -9.10 -40.86 -0.74
N ARG A 19 -9.61 -39.63 -0.81
CA ARG A 19 -9.33 -38.56 0.15
C ARG A 19 -10.40 -38.64 1.24
N GLY A 20 -9.95 -38.74 2.49
CA GLY A 20 -10.82 -38.65 3.66
C GLY A 20 -11.38 -37.23 3.81
N GLU A 21 -12.58 -37.18 4.40
CA GLU A 21 -13.30 -35.99 4.78
C GLU A 21 -12.41 -35.10 5.67
N ARG A 22 -12.15 -33.87 5.20
CA ARG A 22 -11.79 -32.74 6.04
C ARG A 22 -12.94 -31.77 5.93
N THR A 23 -13.63 -31.53 7.04
CA THR A 23 -14.55 -30.42 7.26
C THR A 23 -13.73 -29.12 7.19
N GLY A 24 -13.76 -28.49 6.02
CA GLY A 24 -13.28 -27.14 5.81
C GLY A 24 -14.39 -26.38 5.11
N GLU A 25 -14.99 -25.42 5.81
CA GLU A 25 -15.85 -24.40 5.21
C GLU A 25 -15.02 -23.60 4.22
N SER A 26 -15.05 -23.99 2.95
CA SER A 26 -14.72 -23.09 1.85
C SER A 26 -15.96 -22.25 1.59
N ARG A 27 -15.92 -20.97 1.98
CA ARG A 27 -16.82 -19.95 1.42
C ARG A 27 -16.53 -19.89 -0.08
N GLY A 28 -17.40 -20.53 -0.85
CA GLY A 28 -17.46 -20.34 -2.29
C GLY A 28 -18.17 -19.03 -2.55
N ASP A 29 -17.48 -18.11 -3.21
CA ASP A 29 -18.07 -16.90 -3.76
C ASP A 29 -19.07 -17.30 -4.84
N ASP A 30 -20.36 -17.22 -4.51
CA ASP A 30 -21.47 -17.41 -5.44
C ASP A 30 -21.73 -16.05 -6.10
N LEU A 31 -21.08 -15.81 -7.26
CA LEU A 31 -21.08 -14.55 -8.02
C LEU A 31 -22.44 -14.25 -8.70
N GLY A 32 -23.56 -14.39 -8.01
CA GLY A 32 -24.88 -14.17 -8.63
C GLY A 32 -26.07 -13.93 -7.72
N VAL A 33 -25.90 -13.97 -6.39
CA VAL A 33 -26.96 -13.59 -5.43
C VAL A 33 -26.35 -12.62 -4.43
N PRO A 34 -26.93 -11.43 -4.20
CA PRO A 34 -26.47 -10.54 -3.14
C PRO A 34 -26.44 -11.30 -1.81
N ALA A 35 -25.25 -11.44 -1.21
CA ALA A 35 -25.12 -12.13 0.08
C ALA A 35 -26.00 -11.46 1.14
N GLU A 36 -26.67 -12.26 1.98
CA GLU A 36 -27.44 -11.74 3.10
C GLU A 36 -26.55 -10.89 4.04
N PRO A 37 -27.12 -9.84 4.67
CA PRO A 37 -26.43 -9.07 5.70
C PRO A 37 -25.79 -9.96 6.76
N VAL A 38 -24.51 -9.72 7.08
CA VAL A 38 -23.79 -10.46 8.11
C VAL A 38 -23.37 -9.50 9.20
N PRO A 39 -23.83 -9.69 10.46
CA PRO A 39 -23.37 -8.90 11.59
C PRO A 39 -21.93 -9.26 11.95
N CYS A 40 -21.22 -8.34 12.61
CA CYS A 40 -19.89 -8.64 13.13
C CYS A 40 -19.93 -9.62 14.32
N LYS A 41 -18.75 -10.09 14.74
CA LYS A 41 -18.63 -10.88 15.96
C LYS A 41 -18.73 -9.96 17.18
N GLU A 42 -19.08 -10.55 18.32
CA GLU A 42 -19.07 -9.83 19.60
C GLU A 42 -17.70 -9.18 19.86
N GLY A 43 -17.71 -7.90 20.23
CA GLY A 43 -16.50 -7.11 20.48
C GLY A 43 -15.83 -6.53 19.23
N ASP A 44 -16.39 -6.71 18.04
CA ASP A 44 -15.85 -6.14 16.79
C ASP A 44 -16.57 -4.88 16.31
N HIS A 45 -17.66 -4.47 16.98
CA HIS A 45 -18.40 -3.25 16.64
C HIS A 45 -17.49 -2.03 16.58
N GLY A 46 -17.57 -1.26 15.49
CA GLY A 46 -16.77 -0.06 15.27
C GLY A 46 -15.32 -0.31 14.88
N LYS A 47 -14.86 -1.57 14.82
CA LYS A 47 -13.49 -1.87 14.39
C LYS A 47 -13.39 -1.89 12.87
N PHE A 48 -12.29 -1.35 12.37
CA PHE A 48 -11.89 -1.45 10.98
C PHE A 48 -10.74 -2.46 10.84
N GLU A 49 -10.79 -3.31 9.81
CA GLU A 49 -9.69 -4.21 9.47
C GLU A 49 -9.22 -3.98 8.04
N VAL A 50 -7.90 -4.01 7.82
CA VAL A 50 -7.31 -3.96 6.48
C VAL A 50 -7.00 -5.39 6.01
N SER A 51 -7.44 -5.72 4.79
CA SER A 51 -7.25 -7.03 4.18
C SER A 51 -6.13 -7.04 3.13
N VAL A 52 -6.09 -6.01 2.29
CA VAL A 52 -5.12 -5.82 1.20
C VAL A 52 -4.81 -4.34 1.10
N ARG A 53 -3.61 -4.01 0.61
CA ARG A 53 -3.18 -2.62 0.44
C ARG A 53 -2.15 -2.43 -0.66
N ASP A 54 -2.04 -1.18 -1.08
CA ASP A 54 -0.95 -0.63 -1.90
C ASP A 54 -0.65 0.80 -1.43
N GLY A 55 0.36 0.95 -0.56
CA GLY A 55 0.56 2.20 0.17
C GLY A 55 -0.56 2.47 1.17
N LEU A 56 -1.08 3.70 1.17
CA LEU A 56 -2.26 4.08 1.98
C LEU A 56 -3.58 3.54 1.40
N ALA A 57 -3.61 3.21 0.11
CA ALA A 57 -4.79 2.57 -0.49
C ALA A 57 -5.02 1.21 0.16
N ARG A 58 -6.24 0.99 0.65
CA ARG A 58 -6.56 -0.20 1.45
C ARG A 58 -7.95 -0.73 1.15
N ILE A 59 -8.00 -2.04 0.95
CA ILE A 59 -9.25 -2.78 0.96
C ILE A 59 -9.51 -3.19 2.40
N GLY A 60 -10.48 -2.55 3.02
CA GLY A 60 -10.82 -2.77 4.41
C GLY A 60 -12.26 -3.21 4.62
N ARG A 61 -12.58 -3.48 5.89
CA ARG A 61 -13.93 -3.80 6.33
C ARG A 61 -14.24 -3.07 7.62
N LEU A 62 -15.30 -2.27 7.61
CA LEU A 62 -15.88 -1.68 8.80
C LEU A 62 -16.91 -2.65 9.38
N HIS A 63 -16.76 -2.99 10.66
CA HIS A 63 -17.60 -3.95 11.35
C HIS A 63 -18.67 -3.23 12.18
N THR A 64 -19.94 -3.53 11.93
CA THR A 64 -21.07 -3.10 12.75
C THR A 64 -21.86 -4.32 13.24
N ASP A 65 -22.74 -4.11 14.23
CA ASP A 65 -23.54 -5.19 14.84
C ASP A 65 -24.61 -5.77 13.90
N THR A 66 -24.75 -5.15 12.74
CA THR A 66 -25.79 -5.35 11.75
C THR A 66 -25.19 -5.72 10.40
N HIS A 67 -24.10 -5.06 10.00
CA HIS A 67 -23.50 -5.17 8.67
C HIS A 67 -21.96 -5.13 8.71
N ILE A 68 -21.34 -5.65 7.67
CA ILE A 68 -19.91 -5.44 7.39
C ILE A 68 -19.80 -4.70 6.07
N LEU A 69 -19.21 -3.51 6.08
CA LEU A 69 -19.03 -2.68 4.89
C LEU A 69 -17.60 -2.80 4.36
N GLU A 70 -17.44 -3.28 3.12
CA GLU A 70 -16.14 -3.34 2.44
C GLU A 70 -15.78 -1.97 1.83
N THR A 71 -14.50 -1.59 1.93
CA THR A 71 -13.93 -0.34 1.40
C THR A 71 -12.82 -0.64 0.36
N PRO A 72 -12.47 0.29 -0.55
CA PRO A 72 -13.19 1.52 -0.84
C PRO A 72 -14.53 1.30 -1.52
N THR A 73 -15.54 2.09 -1.12
CA THR A 73 -16.90 2.04 -1.71
C THR A 73 -17.55 3.42 -1.74
N LEU A 74 -18.50 3.60 -2.65
CA LEU A 74 -19.43 4.73 -2.69
C LEU A 74 -20.73 4.34 -2.00
N LEU A 75 -21.28 5.26 -1.22
CA LEU A 75 -22.62 5.27 -0.68
C LEU A 75 -23.47 6.22 -1.55
N PRO A 76 -24.28 5.71 -2.50
CA PRO A 76 -25.20 6.55 -3.24
C PRO A 76 -26.12 7.32 -2.29
N VAL A 77 -26.25 8.62 -2.53
CA VAL A 77 -27.19 9.45 -1.78
C VAL A 77 -28.60 9.15 -2.24
N VAL A 78 -29.46 8.78 -1.30
CA VAL A 78 -30.88 8.52 -1.51
C VAL A 78 -31.70 9.60 -0.81
N ASN A 79 -32.58 10.25 -1.58
CA ASN A 79 -33.63 11.10 -1.01
C ASN A 79 -34.93 10.29 -0.95
N PRO A 80 -35.48 9.96 0.23
CA PRO A 80 -36.69 9.14 0.35
C PRO A 80 -37.92 9.73 -0.36
N ASN A 81 -37.94 11.04 -0.64
CA ASN A 81 -39.02 11.68 -1.38
C ASN A 81 -38.89 11.55 -2.90
N ILE A 82 -37.69 11.28 -3.43
CA ILE A 82 -37.41 11.24 -4.87
C ILE A 82 -36.48 10.07 -5.19
N LEU A 83 -37.07 8.92 -5.49
CA LEU A 83 -36.35 7.68 -5.80
C LEU A 83 -36.12 7.55 -7.31
N THR A 84 -35.00 8.11 -7.80
CA THR A 84 -34.63 8.02 -9.23
C THR A 84 -34.30 6.57 -9.62
N VAL A 85 -33.48 5.92 -8.80
CA VAL A 85 -33.27 4.47 -8.76
C VAL A 85 -33.64 4.05 -7.34
N THR A 86 -34.42 2.99 -7.16
CA THR A 86 -34.85 2.62 -5.81
C THR A 86 -33.70 1.94 -5.05
N PRO A 87 -33.66 2.05 -3.71
CA PRO A 87 -32.65 1.33 -2.90
C PRO A 87 -32.70 -0.19 -3.11
N ARG A 88 -33.90 -0.76 -3.27
CA ARG A 88 -34.08 -2.17 -3.61
C ARG A 88 -33.38 -2.55 -4.92
N GLU A 89 -33.53 -1.74 -5.96
CA GLU A 89 -32.81 -1.94 -7.23
C GLU A 89 -31.30 -1.78 -7.08
N MET A 90 -30.82 -0.82 -6.27
CA MET A 90 -29.40 -0.65 -5.99
C MET A 90 -28.78 -1.91 -5.35
N TRP A 91 -29.52 -2.57 -4.48
CA TRP A 91 -29.11 -3.85 -3.87
C TRP A 91 -29.15 -5.01 -4.87
N ASP A 92 -30.27 -5.19 -5.58
CA ASP A 92 -30.52 -6.37 -6.42
C ASP A 92 -29.73 -6.33 -7.75
N ASP A 93 -29.64 -5.16 -8.41
CA ASP A 93 -29.11 -5.02 -9.76
C ASP A 93 -27.63 -4.56 -9.80
N PHE A 94 -27.18 -3.84 -8.76
CA PHE A 94 -25.86 -3.19 -8.76
C PHE A 94 -24.91 -3.71 -7.67
N ASP A 95 -25.39 -4.61 -6.79
CA ASP A 95 -24.64 -5.13 -5.65
C ASP A 95 -24.11 -4.01 -4.72
N ILE A 96 -24.82 -2.89 -4.64
CA ILE A 96 -24.46 -1.77 -3.77
C ILE A 96 -24.77 -2.18 -2.33
N LYS A 97 -23.72 -2.25 -1.49
CA LYS A 97 -23.81 -2.76 -0.11
C LYS A 97 -24.02 -1.69 0.95
N GLY A 98 -23.88 -0.42 0.60
CA GLY A 98 -24.12 0.70 1.50
C GLY A 98 -24.78 1.88 0.80
N LEU A 99 -25.63 2.62 1.51
CA LEU A 99 -26.26 3.85 1.06
C LEU A 99 -26.07 4.95 2.11
N ILE A 100 -26.22 6.20 1.68
CA ILE A 100 -26.39 7.32 2.59
C ILE A 100 -27.74 8.00 2.34
N THR A 101 -28.43 8.39 3.40
CA THR A 101 -29.65 9.20 3.31
C THR A 101 -29.54 10.42 4.22
N ASN A 102 -30.45 11.38 4.07
CA ASN A 102 -30.42 12.60 4.87
C ASN A 102 -31.42 12.52 6.02
N SER A 103 -30.91 12.45 7.25
CA SER A 103 -31.74 12.32 8.45
C SER A 103 -32.65 13.53 8.68
N TYR A 104 -32.18 14.74 8.35
CA TYR A 104 -32.99 15.96 8.44
C TYR A 104 -34.19 15.94 7.50
N VAL A 105 -34.04 15.42 6.27
CA VAL A 105 -35.17 15.24 5.35
C VAL A 105 -36.20 14.28 5.93
N ILE A 106 -35.77 13.17 6.55
CA ILE A 106 -36.69 12.22 7.20
C ILE A 106 -37.39 12.91 8.38
N TRP A 107 -36.65 13.59 9.26
CA TRP A 107 -37.16 14.27 10.44
C TRP A 107 -38.18 15.37 10.09
N LYS A 108 -37.94 16.15 9.03
CA LYS A 108 -38.81 17.26 8.62
C LYS A 108 -40.15 16.81 8.04
N HIS A 109 -40.22 15.62 7.46
CA HIS A 109 -41.43 15.12 6.82
C HIS A 109 -42.14 14.13 7.74
N GLU A 110 -43.24 14.57 8.36
CA GLU A 110 -43.97 13.81 9.39
C GLU A 110 -44.26 12.34 9.01
N LYS A 111 -44.66 12.08 7.76
CA LYS A 111 -44.92 10.70 7.30
C LYS A 111 -43.66 9.83 7.29
N LEU A 112 -42.52 10.39 6.86
CA LEU A 112 -41.25 9.66 6.83
C LEU A 112 -40.75 9.46 8.26
N LYS A 113 -40.81 10.50 9.09
CA LYS A 113 -40.43 10.46 10.51
C LYS A 113 -41.19 9.38 11.27
N GLN A 114 -42.51 9.36 11.20
CA GLN A 114 -43.32 8.37 11.91
C GLN A 114 -43.02 6.94 11.44
N HIS A 115 -42.92 6.72 10.12
CA HIS A 115 -42.57 5.41 9.59
C HIS A 115 -41.18 4.94 10.05
N ALA A 116 -40.18 5.83 10.00
CA ALA A 116 -38.82 5.52 10.43
C ALA A 116 -38.73 5.20 11.93
N LEU A 117 -39.49 5.91 12.78
CA LEU A 117 -39.54 5.64 14.21
C LEU A 117 -40.28 4.35 14.55
N GLU A 118 -41.35 4.02 13.79
CA GLU A 118 -42.14 2.82 14.02
C GLU A 118 -41.47 1.54 13.51
N LYS A 119 -40.71 1.64 12.41
CA LYS A 119 -40.21 0.45 11.67
C LYS A 119 -38.72 0.47 11.33
N GLY A 120 -38.03 1.58 11.58
CA GLY A 120 -36.62 1.75 11.26
C GLY A 120 -36.35 2.24 9.84
N VAL A 121 -35.12 2.71 9.61
CA VAL A 121 -34.67 3.28 8.33
C VAL A 121 -34.58 2.24 7.21
N HIS A 122 -34.28 0.98 7.53
CA HIS A 122 -34.18 -0.09 6.55
C HIS A 122 -35.54 -0.45 5.93
N ASP A 123 -36.62 -0.48 6.74
CA ASP A 123 -38.00 -0.67 6.23
C ASP A 123 -38.44 0.53 5.41
N LEU A 124 -38.13 1.76 5.86
CA LEU A 124 -38.44 2.99 5.13
C LEU A 124 -37.88 2.99 3.71
N LEU A 125 -36.64 2.54 3.56
CA LEU A 125 -35.93 2.54 2.28
C LEU A 125 -36.18 1.27 1.44
N ASP A 126 -36.83 0.25 2.01
CA ASP A 126 -36.83 -1.12 1.47
C ASP A 126 -35.42 -1.59 1.09
N TYR A 127 -34.47 -1.43 2.02
CA TYR A 127 -33.06 -1.68 1.78
C TYR A 127 -32.43 -2.56 2.86
N PRO A 128 -31.89 -3.73 2.48
CA PRO A 128 -31.40 -4.70 3.45
C PRO A 128 -29.93 -4.46 3.85
N GLY A 129 -29.19 -3.58 3.17
CA GLY A 129 -27.76 -3.37 3.42
C GLY A 129 -27.48 -2.23 4.41
N PHE A 130 -26.21 -1.83 4.48
CA PHE A 130 -25.72 -0.78 5.37
C PHE A 130 -26.28 0.61 5.03
N VAL A 131 -26.76 1.36 6.03
CA VAL A 131 -27.33 2.69 5.93
C VAL A 131 -26.57 3.66 6.83
N MET A 132 -25.90 4.63 6.18
CA MET A 132 -25.38 5.82 6.83
C MET A 132 -26.38 6.98 6.72
N THR A 133 -26.35 7.91 7.67
CA THR A 133 -27.08 9.16 7.55
C THR A 133 -26.18 10.38 7.58
N ASP A 134 -26.48 11.35 6.72
CA ASP A 134 -26.02 12.74 6.85
C ASP A 134 -26.95 13.50 7.83
N SER A 135 -26.40 14.47 8.56
CA SER A 135 -27.06 15.30 9.56
C SER A 135 -27.82 16.49 8.97
N GLY A 136 -27.56 16.84 7.70
CA GLY A 136 -28.28 17.90 6.99
C GLY A 136 -27.56 19.24 6.92
N THR A 137 -26.26 19.26 7.21
CA THR A 137 -25.40 20.46 7.23
C THR A 137 -25.34 21.16 5.87
N PHE A 138 -25.36 20.40 4.76
CA PHE A 138 -25.45 21.00 3.42
C PHE A 138 -26.78 21.74 3.18
N GLN A 139 -27.89 21.23 3.73
CA GLN A 139 -29.20 21.87 3.62
C GLN A 139 -29.33 23.09 4.54
N GLN A 140 -28.59 23.15 5.66
CA GLN A 140 -28.47 24.38 6.46
C GLN A 140 -27.92 25.53 5.61
N ASP A 141 -26.79 25.30 4.95
CA ASP A 141 -26.16 26.32 4.09
C ASP A 141 -27.00 26.63 2.85
N ALA A 142 -27.58 25.62 2.20
CA ALA A 142 -28.36 25.82 0.97
C ALA A 142 -29.74 26.49 1.19
N TYR A 143 -30.38 26.28 2.34
CA TYR A 143 -31.78 26.70 2.59
C TYR A 143 -31.99 27.60 3.82
N GLY A 144 -30.95 27.83 4.64
CA GLY A 144 -30.88 28.95 5.58
C GLY A 144 -31.42 28.71 7.00
N ASP A 145 -31.96 27.54 7.34
CA ASP A 145 -32.18 27.17 8.75
C ASP A 145 -32.48 25.66 8.92
N VAL A 146 -31.86 25.05 9.93
CA VAL A 146 -32.25 23.74 10.45
C VAL A 146 -32.81 23.94 11.84
N GLU A 147 -34.10 23.63 11.97
CA GLU A 147 -34.89 23.85 13.19
C GLU A 147 -34.62 22.82 14.30
N VAL A 148 -33.84 21.77 14.01
CA VAL A 148 -33.54 20.68 14.96
C VAL A 148 -32.19 20.91 15.65
N GLY A 149 -32.14 20.67 16.96
CA GLY A 149 -30.89 20.77 17.72
C GLY A 149 -29.87 19.68 17.33
N ALA A 150 -28.58 19.97 17.49
CA ALA A 150 -27.50 19.05 17.14
C ALA A 150 -27.62 17.67 17.82
N ASP A 151 -27.93 17.65 19.12
CA ASP A 151 -28.10 16.40 19.87
C ASP A 151 -29.42 15.69 19.52
N GLU A 152 -30.47 16.47 19.19
CA GLU A 152 -31.78 15.92 18.84
C GLU A 152 -31.73 15.15 17.53
N ILE A 153 -31.01 15.67 16.51
CA ILE A 153 -30.90 14.96 15.23
C ILE A 153 -30.04 13.70 15.35
N VAL A 154 -29.05 13.67 16.23
CA VAL A 154 -28.26 12.46 16.49
C VAL A 154 -29.07 11.41 17.25
N ALA A 155 -29.82 11.82 18.27
CA ALA A 155 -30.74 10.93 18.97
C ALA A 155 -31.80 10.34 18.01
N PHE A 156 -32.31 11.16 17.10
CA PHE A 156 -33.23 10.69 16.06
C PHE A 156 -32.60 9.64 15.13
N GLN A 157 -31.35 9.83 14.70
CA GLN A 157 -30.63 8.86 13.87
C GLN A 157 -30.46 7.51 14.59
N ARG A 158 -30.09 7.52 15.87
CA ARG A 158 -30.06 6.33 16.72
C ARG A 158 -31.44 5.65 16.79
N ASP A 159 -32.49 6.42 17.04
CA ASP A 159 -33.84 5.89 17.27
C ASP A 159 -34.45 5.26 16.01
N ILE A 160 -34.05 5.70 14.80
CA ILE A 160 -34.47 5.06 13.53
C ILE A 160 -33.56 3.88 13.13
N GLY A 161 -32.54 3.56 13.92
CA GLY A 161 -31.69 2.38 13.75
C GLY A 161 -30.75 2.44 12.54
N VAL A 162 -30.01 3.53 12.37
CA VAL A 162 -28.95 3.63 11.35
C VAL A 162 -27.71 2.82 11.76
N ASP A 163 -26.91 2.39 10.78
CA ASP A 163 -25.64 1.70 11.07
C ASP A 163 -24.54 2.69 11.48
N VAL A 164 -24.49 3.86 10.84
CA VAL A 164 -23.61 4.96 11.19
C VAL A 164 -24.35 6.29 11.07
N ALA A 165 -24.40 7.03 12.18
CA ALA A 165 -24.93 8.38 12.24
C ALA A 165 -23.85 9.42 11.88
N THR A 166 -24.27 10.66 11.63
CA THR A 166 -23.38 11.81 11.50
C THR A 166 -23.79 12.90 12.48
N MET A 167 -22.80 13.50 13.17
CA MET A 167 -23.05 14.66 14.01
C MET A 167 -23.37 15.89 13.18
N LEU A 168 -24.03 16.88 13.78
CA LEU A 168 -24.31 18.15 13.10
C LEU A 168 -23.10 19.08 13.19
N ASP A 169 -22.28 19.12 12.14
CA ASP A 169 -21.15 20.03 12.00
C ASP A 169 -21.59 21.45 11.59
N VAL A 170 -20.63 22.40 11.57
CA VAL A 170 -20.82 23.72 10.99
C VAL A 170 -20.22 23.73 9.59
N PHE A 171 -21.06 23.95 8.58
CA PHE A 171 -20.62 23.95 7.19
C PHE A 171 -19.62 25.08 6.94
N GLY A 172 -18.39 24.75 6.57
CA GLY A 172 -17.42 25.69 6.02
C GLY A 172 -17.32 25.57 4.50
N ARG A 173 -17.17 26.69 3.80
CA ARG A 173 -16.83 26.74 2.37
C ARG A 173 -15.31 26.84 2.20
N PRO A 174 -14.76 26.41 1.04
CA PRO A 174 -13.33 26.53 0.80
C PRO A 174 -12.82 27.98 0.83
N ASP A 175 -13.62 28.90 0.29
CA ASP A 175 -13.24 30.29 0.09
C ASP A 175 -13.65 31.20 1.27
N ASP A 176 -14.09 30.63 2.40
CA ASP A 176 -14.45 31.40 3.59
C ASP A 176 -13.22 32.10 4.20
N ALA A 177 -13.45 33.23 4.86
CA ALA A 177 -12.39 33.91 5.58
C ALA A 177 -11.85 33.01 6.70
N ARG A 178 -10.53 33.07 6.97
CA ARG A 178 -9.89 32.24 7.99
C ARG A 178 -10.63 32.23 9.33
N GLU A 179 -11.11 33.37 9.82
CA GLU A 179 -11.90 33.48 11.06
C GLU A 179 -13.21 32.65 11.01
N GLN A 180 -13.88 32.60 9.86
CA GLN A 180 -15.10 31.79 9.66
C GLN A 180 -14.78 30.30 9.59
N SER A 181 -13.68 29.93 8.93
CA SER A 181 -13.17 28.56 8.90
C SER A 181 -12.79 28.09 10.30
N GLU A 182 -12.09 28.92 11.07
CA GLU A 182 -11.71 28.66 12.47
C GLU A 182 -12.95 28.52 13.37
N HIS A 183 -13.95 29.38 13.20
CA HIS A 183 -15.24 29.24 13.89
C HIS A 183 -15.94 27.92 13.55
N SER A 184 -15.93 27.53 12.28
CA SER A 184 -16.54 26.27 11.84
C SER A 184 -15.85 25.05 12.48
N VAL A 185 -14.52 25.07 12.59
CA VAL A 185 -13.72 24.02 13.26
C VAL A 185 -14.05 23.97 14.75
N THR A 186 -13.94 25.10 15.44
CA THR A 186 -14.14 25.19 16.89
C THR A 186 -15.55 24.82 17.33
N GLU A 187 -16.59 25.33 16.66
CA GLU A 187 -17.97 24.99 16.99
C GLU A 187 -18.30 23.53 16.65
N THR A 188 -17.75 22.99 15.56
CA THR A 188 -17.92 21.56 15.23
C THR A 188 -17.32 20.69 16.33
N ALA A 189 -16.11 21.00 16.79
CA ALA A 189 -15.47 20.31 17.90
C ALA A 189 -16.26 20.45 19.21
N ALA A 190 -16.79 21.64 19.52
CA ALA A 190 -17.59 21.88 20.71
C ALA A 190 -18.87 21.02 20.77
N ARG A 191 -19.41 20.60 19.62
CA ARG A 191 -20.60 19.73 19.52
C ARG A 191 -20.29 18.25 19.74
N ALA A 192 -19.03 17.82 19.62
CA ALA A 192 -18.66 16.41 19.65
C ALA A 192 -19.09 15.67 20.93
N PRO A 193 -18.87 16.19 22.16
CA PRO A 193 -19.25 15.48 23.38
C PRO A 193 -20.77 15.26 23.51
N GLY A 194 -21.58 16.25 23.15
CA GLY A 194 -23.05 16.16 23.17
C GLY A 194 -23.57 15.16 22.13
N ALA A 195 -23.03 15.22 20.92
CA ALA A 195 -23.37 14.30 19.84
C ALA A 195 -23.04 12.84 20.20
N LEU A 196 -21.87 12.57 20.75
CA LEU A 196 -21.48 11.22 21.19
C LEU A 196 -22.40 10.69 22.30
N ALA A 197 -22.76 11.53 23.26
CA ALA A 197 -23.70 11.15 24.32
C ALA A 197 -25.10 10.85 23.75
N ALA A 198 -25.55 11.60 22.73
CA ALA A 198 -26.82 11.35 22.05
C ALA A 198 -26.80 10.07 21.22
N ALA A 199 -25.67 9.75 20.57
CA ALA A 199 -25.51 8.55 19.73
C ALA A 199 -25.57 7.24 20.54
N GLY A 200 -25.09 7.25 21.79
CA GLY A 200 -25.00 6.04 22.60
C GLY A 200 -24.05 5.03 21.95
N ASP A 201 -24.52 3.81 21.68
CA ASP A 201 -23.73 2.76 21.04
C ASP A 201 -23.73 2.86 19.50
N THR A 202 -24.52 3.76 18.90
CA THR A 202 -24.52 3.96 17.44
C THR A 202 -23.21 4.61 17.01
N LEU A 203 -22.54 4.02 16.02
CA LEU A 203 -21.33 4.58 15.43
C LEU A 203 -21.60 5.97 14.86
N LEU A 204 -20.63 6.88 15.03
CA LEU A 204 -20.79 8.28 14.67
C LEU A 204 -19.61 8.76 13.80
N ASN A 205 -19.94 9.46 12.72
CA ASN A 205 -18.99 10.22 11.92
C ASN A 205 -18.58 11.51 12.65
N GLY A 206 -17.28 11.84 12.62
CA GLY A 206 -16.72 13.11 13.08
C GLY A 206 -16.20 13.96 11.91
N PRO A 207 -16.99 14.89 11.35
CA PRO A 207 -16.59 15.67 10.18
C PRO A 207 -15.45 16.65 10.46
N ILE A 208 -14.52 16.75 9.51
CA ILE A 208 -13.37 17.66 9.51
C ILE A 208 -13.67 18.86 8.62
N GLN A 209 -13.56 20.05 9.20
CA GLN A 209 -13.76 21.35 8.53
C GLN A 209 -12.43 22.12 8.45
N GLY A 210 -12.45 23.36 7.94
CA GLY A 210 -11.25 24.22 7.92
C GLY A 210 -10.97 24.99 6.63
N GLY A 211 -11.89 24.98 5.65
CA GLY A 211 -11.71 25.74 4.41
C GLY A 211 -10.49 25.27 3.61
N LEU A 212 -9.66 26.20 3.14
CA LEU A 212 -8.39 25.96 2.45
C LEU A 212 -7.13 26.13 3.32
N GLU A 213 -7.32 26.50 4.59
CA GLU A 213 -6.21 26.70 5.53
C GLU A 213 -5.77 25.33 6.05
N LEU A 214 -4.61 24.84 5.60
CA LEU A 214 -4.15 23.46 5.89
C LEU A 214 -3.91 23.23 7.38
N ASP A 215 -3.42 24.23 8.11
CA ASP A 215 -3.25 24.17 9.55
C ASP A 215 -4.59 24.04 10.30
N LEU A 216 -5.66 24.66 9.80
CA LEU A 216 -7.01 24.45 10.34
C LEU A 216 -7.56 23.05 10.00
N ARG A 217 -7.19 22.48 8.86
CA ARG A 217 -7.55 21.09 8.48
C ARG A 217 -6.88 20.07 9.39
N GLU A 218 -5.59 20.24 9.65
CA GLU A 218 -4.81 19.43 10.60
C GLU A 218 -5.39 19.56 12.01
N TRP A 219 -5.59 20.79 12.49
CA TRP A 219 -6.16 21.03 13.81
C TRP A 219 -7.57 20.45 13.97
N SER A 220 -8.43 20.60 12.96
CA SER A 220 -9.77 20.00 12.96
C SER A 220 -9.70 18.47 13.00
N ALA A 221 -8.75 17.85 12.29
CA ALA A 221 -8.57 16.41 12.30
C ALA A 221 -8.07 15.91 13.66
N GLN A 222 -7.14 16.62 14.29
CA GLN A 222 -6.66 16.35 15.66
C GLN A 222 -7.81 16.41 16.68
N LEU A 223 -8.62 17.47 16.64
CA LEU A 223 -9.78 17.62 17.54
C LEU A 223 -10.79 16.47 17.37
N MET A 224 -11.04 16.02 16.13
CA MET A 224 -11.91 14.86 15.91
C MET A 224 -11.24 13.55 16.36
N ALA A 225 -9.93 13.41 16.21
CA ALA A 225 -9.17 12.21 16.61
C ALA A 225 -9.19 11.96 18.12
N GLU A 226 -9.25 13.03 18.94
CA GLU A 226 -9.38 12.96 20.41
C GLU A 226 -10.65 12.25 20.88
N HIS A 227 -11.65 12.14 20.01
CA HIS A 227 -12.95 11.52 20.29
C HIS A 227 -13.08 10.14 19.64
N PRO A 228 -13.92 9.23 20.18
CA PRO A 228 -14.12 7.88 19.64
C PRO A 228 -15.06 7.84 18.41
N PHE A 229 -14.90 8.77 17.47
CA PHE A 229 -15.61 8.70 16.19
C PHE A 229 -15.15 7.50 15.38
N ALA A 230 -16.10 6.83 14.72
CA ALA A 230 -15.84 5.61 13.95
C ALA A 230 -15.20 5.91 12.59
N ILE A 231 -15.54 7.04 11.98
CA ILE A 231 -15.16 7.45 10.63
C ILE A 231 -14.95 8.97 10.64
N HIS A 232 -14.01 9.45 9.83
CA HIS A 232 -13.69 10.87 9.71
C HIS A 232 -14.00 11.39 8.31
N PRO A 233 -15.17 12.01 8.08
CA PRO A 233 -15.46 12.68 6.83
C PRO A 233 -14.68 13.99 6.65
N ILE A 234 -14.22 14.27 5.44
CA ILE A 234 -13.64 15.56 5.06
C ILE A 234 -14.74 16.40 4.41
N GLY A 235 -15.18 17.44 5.12
CA GLY A 235 -16.29 18.32 4.74
C GLY A 235 -15.86 19.58 3.98
N GLY A 236 -16.84 20.27 3.39
CA GLY A 236 -16.64 21.56 2.71
C GLY A 236 -15.93 21.48 1.34
N ILE A 237 -15.63 20.29 0.84
CA ILE A 237 -14.78 20.08 -0.35
C ILE A 237 -15.54 19.98 -1.69
N VAL A 238 -16.87 19.84 -1.69
CA VAL A 238 -17.69 19.75 -2.91
C VAL A 238 -17.40 20.89 -3.91
N PRO A 239 -17.31 22.17 -3.49
CA PRO A 239 -17.01 23.25 -4.42
C PRO A 239 -15.62 23.15 -5.08
N LEU A 240 -14.65 22.47 -4.45
CA LEU A 240 -13.33 22.23 -5.06
C LEU A 240 -13.47 21.29 -6.24
N MET A 241 -14.22 20.19 -6.06
CA MET A 241 -14.46 19.21 -7.11
C MET A 241 -15.27 19.79 -8.28
N GLU A 242 -16.33 20.57 -7.99
CA GLU A 242 -17.15 21.22 -9.02
C GLU A 242 -16.38 22.26 -9.84
N LYS A 243 -15.49 23.01 -9.19
CA LYS A 243 -14.62 24.01 -9.84
C LYS A 243 -13.32 23.41 -10.40
N ARG A 244 -13.12 22.09 -10.31
CA ARG A 244 -11.90 21.38 -10.73
C ARG A 244 -10.61 21.91 -10.08
N ARG A 245 -10.71 22.33 -8.82
CA ARG A 245 -9.59 22.76 -7.96
C ARG A 245 -8.97 21.55 -7.28
N TYR A 246 -8.41 20.66 -8.10
CA TYR A 246 -7.98 19.35 -7.63
C TYR A 246 -6.68 19.40 -6.84
N ARG A 247 -5.77 20.35 -7.12
CA ARG A 247 -4.57 20.54 -6.31
C ARG A 247 -4.94 20.81 -4.85
N GLU A 248 -5.80 21.80 -4.63
CA GLU A 248 -6.26 22.14 -3.28
C GLU A 248 -7.03 20.99 -2.62
N LEU A 249 -7.75 20.19 -3.41
CA LEU A 249 -8.40 18.98 -2.91
C LEU A 249 -7.37 17.96 -2.38
N LEU A 250 -6.27 17.72 -3.11
CA LEU A 250 -5.22 16.79 -2.68
C LEU A 250 -4.47 17.34 -1.46
N GLU A 251 -4.16 18.63 -1.43
CA GLU A 251 -3.56 19.31 -0.26
C GLU A 251 -4.41 19.09 1.00
N VAL A 252 -5.74 19.29 0.90
CA VAL A 252 -6.67 19.04 2.01
C VAL A 252 -6.69 17.57 2.44
N ILE A 253 -6.68 16.62 1.50
CA ILE A 253 -6.66 15.20 1.82
C ILE A 253 -5.38 14.84 2.59
N LEU A 254 -4.22 15.32 2.14
CA LEU A 254 -2.93 15.04 2.78
C LEU A 254 -2.86 15.61 4.20
N ALA A 255 -3.25 16.89 4.37
CA ALA A 255 -3.31 17.56 5.67
C ALA A 255 -4.19 16.80 6.68
N CYS A 256 -5.40 16.40 6.27
CA CYS A 256 -6.28 15.63 7.15
C CYS A 256 -5.74 14.21 7.41
N ARG A 257 -5.21 13.53 6.39
CA ARG A 257 -4.75 12.15 6.52
C ARG A 257 -3.55 12.02 7.46
N GLY A 258 -2.70 13.04 7.60
CA GLY A 258 -1.60 13.04 8.57
C GLY A 258 -2.07 12.87 10.02
N GLU A 259 -3.20 13.49 10.35
CA GLU A 259 -3.71 13.59 11.72
C GLU A 259 -4.80 12.58 12.08
N ILE A 260 -5.50 12.03 11.08
CA ILE A 260 -6.53 11.01 11.32
C ILE A 260 -5.88 9.71 11.81
N PRO A 261 -6.38 9.08 12.89
CA PRO A 261 -5.91 7.78 13.34
C PRO A 261 -6.03 6.73 12.23
N ILE A 262 -4.94 6.01 11.95
CA ILE A 262 -4.84 5.10 10.80
C ILE A 262 -5.84 3.96 10.86
N GLU A 263 -6.29 3.54 12.03
CA GLU A 263 -7.28 2.49 12.21
C GLU A 263 -8.70 2.94 11.88
N ARG A 264 -8.91 4.21 11.50
CA ARG A 264 -10.24 4.76 11.21
C ARG A 264 -10.41 5.09 9.73
N PRO A 265 -11.58 4.78 9.13
CA PRO A 265 -11.85 5.11 7.73
C PRO A 265 -11.92 6.62 7.48
N VAL A 266 -11.42 7.04 6.31
CA VAL A 266 -11.56 8.42 5.80
C VAL A 266 -12.70 8.47 4.79
N HIS A 267 -13.59 9.45 4.92
CA HIS A 267 -14.77 9.61 4.05
C HIS A 267 -14.70 10.95 3.27
N MET A 268 -14.78 10.90 1.94
CA MET A 268 -14.82 12.09 1.09
C MET A 268 -16.26 12.54 0.83
N PHE A 269 -16.73 13.56 1.55
CA PHE A 269 -18.11 14.01 1.41
C PHE A 269 -18.41 14.59 0.03
N GLY A 270 -19.44 14.06 -0.63
CA GLY A 270 -19.97 14.49 -1.91
C GLY A 270 -19.11 14.13 -3.14
N CYS A 271 -18.01 13.38 -2.95
CA CYS A 271 -17.15 12.96 -4.05
C CYS A 271 -17.75 11.77 -4.81
N GLY A 272 -18.36 12.05 -5.97
CA GLY A 272 -19.05 11.04 -6.77
C GLY A 272 -18.54 10.82 -8.19
N HIS A 273 -17.56 11.60 -8.63
CA HIS A 273 -17.08 11.50 -10.01
C HIS A 273 -16.00 10.42 -10.14
N PRO A 274 -16.19 9.39 -10.99
CA PRO A 274 -15.28 8.23 -11.09
C PRO A 274 -13.80 8.57 -11.27
N MET A 275 -13.51 9.60 -12.06
CA MET A 275 -12.15 10.10 -12.33
C MET A 275 -11.32 10.39 -11.08
N LEU A 276 -11.94 10.78 -9.96
CA LEU A 276 -11.24 11.16 -8.73
C LEU A 276 -10.98 9.98 -7.79
N PHE A 277 -11.63 8.84 -8.00
CA PHE A 277 -11.51 7.71 -7.07
C PHE A 277 -10.09 7.16 -6.98
N PRO A 278 -9.33 6.95 -8.08
CA PRO A 278 -8.00 6.37 -7.96
C PRO A 278 -7.05 7.21 -7.10
N VAL A 279 -7.02 8.53 -7.30
CA VAL A 279 -6.13 9.40 -6.52
C VAL A 279 -6.57 9.51 -5.07
N ALA A 280 -7.88 9.64 -4.81
CA ALA A 280 -8.40 9.68 -3.45
C ALA A 280 -8.11 8.36 -2.70
N VAL A 281 -8.34 7.21 -3.34
CA VAL A 281 -8.02 5.89 -2.78
C VAL A 281 -6.51 5.75 -2.56
N ALA A 282 -5.66 6.18 -3.49
CA ALA A 282 -4.20 6.19 -3.35
C ALA A 282 -3.73 6.98 -2.12
N LEU A 283 -4.44 8.05 -1.78
CA LEU A 283 -4.20 8.90 -0.61
C LEU A 283 -4.86 8.37 0.69
N GLY A 284 -5.49 7.20 0.66
CA GLY A 284 -6.05 6.54 1.84
C GLY A 284 -7.51 6.86 2.13
N VAL A 285 -8.27 7.38 1.16
CA VAL A 285 -9.73 7.52 1.27
C VAL A 285 -10.40 6.15 1.16
N ASP A 286 -11.30 5.85 2.10
CA ASP A 286 -12.01 4.57 2.21
C ASP A 286 -13.48 4.66 1.79
N LEU A 287 -14.11 5.82 1.98
CA LEU A 287 -15.53 6.01 1.72
C LEU A 287 -15.77 7.23 0.86
N PHE A 288 -16.80 7.13 0.04
CA PHE A 288 -17.29 8.19 -0.82
C PHE A 288 -18.80 8.24 -0.72
N ASP A 289 -19.42 9.39 -0.92
CA ASP A 289 -20.85 9.48 -1.13
C ASP A 289 -21.18 10.49 -2.23
N SER A 290 -22.30 10.25 -2.93
CA SER A 290 -22.75 11.24 -3.90
C SER A 290 -24.18 11.08 -4.39
N ALA A 291 -24.81 12.23 -4.65
CA ALA A 291 -26.03 12.35 -5.45
C ALA A 291 -25.73 12.54 -6.95
N ALA A 292 -24.46 12.63 -7.36
CA ALA A 292 -24.06 12.96 -8.72
C ALA A 292 -24.69 12.04 -9.78
N TYR A 293 -24.81 10.73 -9.50
CA TYR A 293 -25.41 9.77 -10.43
C TYR A 293 -26.82 10.20 -10.90
N ALA A 294 -27.66 10.68 -9.97
CA ALA A 294 -29.02 11.12 -10.25
C ALA A 294 -29.06 12.59 -10.70
N LEU A 295 -28.29 13.48 -10.08
CA LEU A 295 -28.27 14.91 -10.43
C LEU A 295 -27.72 15.16 -11.83
N PHE A 296 -26.74 14.37 -12.27
CA PHE A 296 -26.16 14.47 -13.60
C PHE A 296 -27.15 13.91 -14.62
N ALA A 297 -27.73 12.74 -14.35
CA ALA A 297 -28.74 12.14 -15.19
C ALA A 297 -29.95 13.06 -15.44
N ARG A 298 -30.45 13.74 -14.40
CA ARG A 298 -31.57 14.70 -14.52
C ARG A 298 -31.31 15.85 -15.49
N ASN A 299 -30.02 16.19 -15.66
CA ASN A 299 -29.54 17.22 -16.56
C ASN A 299 -28.98 16.64 -17.88
N GLY A 300 -29.32 15.39 -18.23
CA GLY A 300 -28.84 14.72 -19.44
C GLY A 300 -27.33 14.50 -19.47
N ARG A 301 -26.68 14.43 -18.30
CA ARG A 301 -25.23 14.21 -18.16
C ARG A 301 -24.93 12.77 -17.77
N ILE A 302 -23.91 12.23 -18.42
CA ILE A 302 -23.46 10.85 -18.34
C ILE A 302 -22.04 10.83 -17.76
N LEU A 303 -21.83 10.08 -16.69
CA LEU A 303 -20.54 9.87 -16.06
C LEU A 303 -19.74 8.83 -16.84
N THR A 304 -18.45 9.09 -17.02
CA THR A 304 -17.47 8.15 -17.55
C THR A 304 -16.27 8.12 -16.61
N PRO A 305 -15.38 7.11 -16.68
CA PRO A 305 -14.16 7.08 -15.88
C PRO A 305 -13.28 8.32 -16.04
N THR A 306 -13.32 8.97 -17.21
CA THR A 306 -12.40 10.05 -17.59
C THR A 306 -13.05 11.42 -17.73
N SER A 307 -14.39 11.51 -17.74
CA SER A 307 -15.09 12.78 -17.98
C SER A 307 -16.59 12.68 -17.69
N THR A 308 -17.30 13.80 -17.88
CA THR A 308 -18.75 13.87 -17.94
C THR A 308 -19.18 14.28 -19.36
N VAL A 309 -20.05 13.49 -19.98
CA VAL A 309 -20.55 13.71 -21.34
C VAL A 309 -22.02 14.17 -21.31
N LYS A 310 -22.44 15.02 -22.25
CA LYS A 310 -23.84 15.43 -22.41
C LYS A 310 -24.53 14.57 -23.47
N LEU A 311 -25.70 14.03 -23.14
CA LEU A 311 -26.53 13.24 -24.06
C LEU A 311 -26.84 14.01 -25.37
N GLU A 312 -27.07 15.32 -25.28
CA GLU A 312 -27.38 16.16 -26.44
C GLU A 312 -26.30 16.10 -27.55
N GLY A 313 -25.04 15.94 -27.17
CA GLY A 313 -23.91 15.90 -28.12
C GLY A 313 -23.62 14.52 -28.70
N LEU A 314 -24.34 13.47 -28.31
CA LEU A 314 -24.03 12.09 -28.68
C LEU A 314 -24.79 11.60 -29.92
N THR A 315 -24.05 10.98 -30.84
CA THR A 315 -24.61 10.25 -31.99
C THR A 315 -24.58 8.73 -31.75
N GLU A 316 -23.51 8.23 -31.12
CA GLU A 316 -23.32 6.85 -30.71
C GLU A 316 -22.85 6.80 -29.25
N TRP A 317 -22.95 5.64 -28.59
CA TRP A 317 -22.39 5.45 -27.24
C TRP A 317 -20.89 5.18 -27.34
N PRO A 318 -20.02 6.05 -26.77
CA PRO A 318 -18.56 5.84 -26.82
C PRO A 318 -18.04 4.93 -25.70
N PHE A 319 -18.93 4.31 -24.92
CA PHE A 319 -18.61 3.45 -23.78
C PHE A 319 -19.58 2.27 -23.70
N PRO A 320 -19.14 1.12 -23.15
CA PRO A 320 -20.02 0.01 -22.86
C PRO A 320 -20.97 0.35 -21.71
N SER A 321 -22.21 -0.13 -21.78
CA SER A 321 -23.14 -0.10 -20.65
C SER A 321 -24.23 -1.15 -20.80
N TYR A 322 -24.47 -1.88 -19.73
CA TYR A 322 -25.58 -2.82 -19.63
C TYR A 322 -26.93 -2.14 -19.82
N HIS A 323 -27.11 -0.91 -19.33
CA HIS A 323 -28.40 -0.22 -19.42
C HIS A 323 -28.65 0.46 -20.77
N LEU A 324 -27.60 0.82 -21.51
CA LEU A 324 -27.73 1.58 -22.76
C LEU A 324 -27.60 0.71 -24.04
N HIS A 325 -27.23 -0.57 -23.92
CA HIS A 325 -26.87 -1.41 -25.08
C HIS A 325 -27.98 -1.60 -26.13
N ASP A 326 -29.25 -1.60 -25.71
CA ASP A 326 -30.42 -1.85 -26.58
C ASP A 326 -31.07 -0.59 -27.13
N VAL A 327 -30.54 0.60 -26.81
CA VAL A 327 -31.06 1.89 -27.23
C VAL A 327 -29.96 2.75 -27.85
N THR A 328 -30.33 3.74 -28.66
CA THR A 328 -29.40 4.71 -29.23
C THR A 328 -29.52 6.07 -28.53
N PRO A 329 -28.50 6.94 -28.59
CA PRO A 329 -28.61 8.29 -28.04
C PRO A 329 -29.81 9.08 -28.60
N ALA A 330 -30.15 8.88 -29.88
CA ALA A 330 -31.32 9.49 -30.50
C ALA A 330 -32.63 9.03 -29.84
N GLN A 331 -32.80 7.72 -29.64
CA GLN A 331 -33.97 7.17 -28.96
C GLN A 331 -34.07 7.67 -27.51
N VAL A 332 -32.95 7.73 -26.78
CA VAL A 332 -32.94 8.23 -25.39
C VAL A 332 -33.32 9.71 -25.33
N ARG A 333 -32.93 10.53 -26.31
CA ARG A 333 -33.35 11.94 -26.41
C ARG A 333 -34.84 12.12 -26.67
N GLU A 334 -35.50 11.12 -27.27
CA GLU A 334 -36.93 11.12 -27.56
C GLU A 334 -37.78 10.57 -26.41
N MET A 335 -37.17 9.94 -25.40
CA MET A 335 -37.86 9.48 -24.18
C MET A 335 -38.44 10.64 -23.37
N ASP A 336 -39.44 10.36 -22.54
CA ASP A 336 -39.84 11.31 -21.51
C ASP A 336 -38.71 11.55 -20.49
N HIS A 337 -38.80 12.68 -19.79
CA HIS A 337 -37.71 13.15 -18.94
C HIS A 337 -37.44 12.21 -17.75
N ASP A 338 -38.47 11.57 -17.20
CA ASP A 338 -38.32 10.68 -16.05
C ASP A 338 -37.67 9.36 -16.45
N ASP A 339 -38.12 8.74 -17.55
CA ASP A 339 -37.52 7.52 -18.10
C ASP A 339 -36.08 7.76 -18.57
N GLN A 340 -35.82 8.89 -19.23
CA GLN A 340 -34.47 9.32 -19.61
C GLN A 340 -33.59 9.46 -18.36
N THR A 341 -34.05 10.19 -17.35
CA THR A 341 -33.29 10.43 -16.11
C THR A 341 -32.98 9.12 -15.40
N ARG A 342 -33.96 8.23 -15.26
CA ARG A 342 -33.79 6.93 -14.63
C ARG A 342 -32.79 6.05 -15.38
N LEU A 343 -32.89 6.00 -16.71
CA LEU A 343 -31.98 5.23 -17.54
C LEU A 343 -30.52 5.72 -17.42
N LEU A 344 -30.31 7.03 -17.52
CA LEU A 344 -28.98 7.63 -17.37
C LEU A 344 -28.44 7.47 -15.93
N ALA A 345 -29.30 7.54 -14.92
CA ALA A 345 -28.88 7.34 -13.52
C ALA A 345 -28.39 5.90 -13.28
N LYS A 346 -29.06 4.90 -13.87
CA LYS A 346 -28.62 3.50 -13.83
C LYS A 346 -27.24 3.32 -14.48
N HIS A 347 -27.02 3.91 -15.66
CA HIS A 347 -25.70 3.92 -16.29
C HIS A 347 -24.63 4.60 -15.41
N ASN A 348 -24.96 5.76 -14.83
CA ASN A 348 -24.03 6.48 -13.97
C ASN A 348 -23.62 5.65 -12.74
N LEU A 349 -24.56 4.94 -12.09
CA LEU A 349 -24.24 4.01 -11.01
C LEU A 349 -23.34 2.86 -11.48
N GLU A 350 -23.65 2.25 -12.62
CA GLU A 350 -22.87 1.16 -13.23
C GLU A 350 -21.39 1.57 -13.40
N VAL A 351 -21.15 2.73 -14.00
CA VAL A 351 -19.78 3.25 -14.23
C VAL A 351 -19.08 3.56 -12.91
N THR A 352 -19.76 4.22 -11.98
CA THR A 352 -19.21 4.59 -10.67
C THR A 352 -18.80 3.36 -9.85
N MET A 353 -19.63 2.32 -9.80
CA MET A 353 -19.32 1.07 -9.08
C MET A 353 -18.23 0.26 -9.81
N SER A 354 -18.22 0.27 -11.14
CA SER A 354 -17.15 -0.36 -11.93
C SER A 354 -15.80 0.30 -11.67
N GLU A 355 -15.75 1.62 -11.49
CA GLU A 355 -14.49 2.32 -11.26
C GLU A 355 -13.92 2.04 -9.87
N LEU A 356 -14.76 1.97 -8.83
CA LEU A 356 -14.31 1.51 -7.51
C LEU A 356 -13.86 0.05 -7.53
N SER A 357 -14.49 -0.80 -8.34
CA SER A 357 -14.03 -2.17 -8.54
C SER A 357 -12.65 -2.23 -9.19
N ARG A 358 -12.36 -1.33 -10.16
CA ARG A 358 -11.00 -1.17 -10.71
C ARG A 358 -10.01 -0.67 -9.67
N CYS A 359 -10.39 0.27 -8.81
CA CYS A 359 -9.53 0.72 -7.71
C CYS A 359 -9.19 -0.46 -6.78
N ARG A 360 -10.18 -1.27 -6.38
CA ARG A 360 -9.93 -2.47 -5.56
C ARG A 360 -9.01 -3.46 -6.26
N GLU A 361 -9.20 -3.71 -7.55
CA GLU A 361 -8.30 -4.62 -8.28
C GLU A 361 -6.88 -4.07 -8.39
N ALA A 362 -6.75 -2.77 -8.69
CA ALA A 362 -5.46 -2.10 -8.71
C ALA A 362 -4.77 -2.16 -7.34
N VAL A 363 -5.49 -2.08 -6.21
CA VAL A 363 -4.91 -2.28 -4.87
C VAL A 363 -4.44 -3.72 -4.65
N ARG A 364 -5.14 -4.74 -5.19
CA ARG A 364 -4.72 -6.15 -5.07
C ARG A 364 -3.46 -6.46 -5.88
N GLU A 365 -3.35 -5.86 -7.06
CA GLU A 365 -2.19 -5.97 -7.95
C GLU A 365 -1.06 -4.99 -7.56
N GLY A 366 -1.41 -4.01 -6.72
CA GLY A 366 -0.67 -2.80 -6.40
C GLY A 366 -0.19 -2.01 -7.62
N THR A 367 -1.15 -1.65 -8.45
CA THR A 367 -1.04 -0.79 -9.61
C THR A 367 -1.90 0.46 -9.42
N ILE A 368 -2.23 0.83 -8.16
CA ILE A 368 -3.12 1.98 -7.90
C ILE A 368 -2.55 3.27 -8.48
N TRP A 369 -1.24 3.46 -8.41
CA TRP A 369 -0.57 4.62 -8.96
C TRP A 369 -0.59 4.66 -10.49
N HIS A 370 -0.47 3.52 -11.18
CA HIS A 370 -0.71 3.45 -12.63
C HIS A 370 -2.13 3.88 -12.99
N LEU A 371 -3.13 3.46 -12.22
CA LEU A 371 -4.52 3.88 -12.42
C LEU A 371 -4.72 5.39 -12.15
N VAL A 372 -3.97 5.97 -11.21
CA VAL A 372 -3.92 7.43 -10.99
C VAL A 372 -3.39 8.12 -12.25
N GLU A 373 -2.27 7.67 -12.82
CA GLU A 373 -1.72 8.28 -14.04
C GLU A 373 -2.72 8.23 -15.20
N GLU A 374 -3.36 7.07 -15.41
CA GLU A 374 -4.36 6.89 -16.48
C GLU A 374 -5.52 7.88 -16.37
N ARG A 375 -5.99 8.18 -15.15
CA ARG A 375 -7.08 9.14 -14.94
C ARG A 375 -6.60 10.58 -15.01
N ALA A 376 -5.43 10.87 -14.47
CA ALA A 376 -4.83 12.20 -14.53
C ALA A 376 -4.63 12.67 -15.97
N ALA A 377 -4.16 11.76 -16.85
CA ALA A 377 -3.95 12.04 -18.27
C ALA A 377 -5.22 12.47 -19.03
N ALA A 378 -6.41 12.22 -18.50
CA ALA A 378 -7.67 12.60 -19.13
C ALA A 378 -8.13 14.04 -18.82
N ASP A 379 -7.58 14.68 -17.79
CA ASP A 379 -8.07 15.97 -17.29
C ASP A 379 -6.90 16.86 -16.85
N HIS A 380 -6.71 18.01 -17.50
CA HIS A 380 -5.55 18.86 -17.25
C HIS A 380 -5.43 19.36 -15.80
N ALA A 381 -6.55 19.62 -15.11
CA ALA A 381 -6.51 20.08 -13.73
C ALA A 381 -6.11 18.93 -12.78
N LEU A 382 -6.49 17.69 -13.12
CA LEU A 382 -6.10 16.51 -12.36
C LEU A 382 -4.64 16.14 -12.65
N LEU A 383 -4.21 16.29 -13.90
CA LEU A 383 -2.82 16.14 -14.31
C LEU A 383 -1.92 17.08 -13.50
N GLU A 384 -2.22 18.38 -13.49
CA GLU A 384 -1.47 19.39 -12.73
C GLU A 384 -1.43 19.07 -11.23
N ALA A 385 -2.56 18.61 -10.66
CA ALA A 385 -2.62 18.21 -9.25
C ALA A 385 -1.76 16.97 -8.94
N VAL A 386 -1.71 15.98 -9.85
CA VAL A 386 -0.90 14.76 -9.68
C VAL A 386 0.59 15.04 -9.91
N GLU A 387 0.93 15.90 -10.87
CA GLU A 387 2.31 16.39 -11.05
C GLU A 387 2.80 17.08 -9.76
N TRP A 388 2.01 18.00 -9.21
CA TRP A 388 2.30 18.61 -7.92
C TRP A 388 2.43 17.58 -6.79
N LEU A 389 1.52 16.60 -6.72
CA LEU A 389 1.59 15.54 -5.71
C LEU A 389 2.93 14.80 -5.78
N PHE A 390 3.40 14.48 -6.98
CA PHE A 390 4.66 13.77 -7.18
C PHE A 390 5.91 14.61 -6.93
N ASP A 391 5.86 15.91 -7.20
CA ASP A 391 7.02 16.80 -7.07
C ASP A 391 7.15 17.43 -5.68
N GLU A 392 6.03 17.67 -4.99
CA GLU A 392 6.00 18.37 -3.70
C GLU A 392 5.17 17.60 -2.64
N GLY A 393 3.96 17.16 -2.99
CA GLY A 393 3.01 16.61 -2.02
C GLY A 393 3.48 15.33 -1.33
N ILE A 394 4.17 14.43 -2.04
CA ILE A 394 4.76 13.21 -1.46
C ILE A 394 5.77 13.56 -0.36
N HIS A 395 6.50 14.66 -0.48
CA HIS A 395 7.48 15.10 0.52
C HIS A 395 6.82 15.59 1.82
N GLN A 396 5.59 16.10 1.74
CA GLN A 396 4.82 16.54 2.91
C GLN A 396 4.22 15.36 3.69
N ALA A 397 3.96 14.23 3.01
CA ALA A 397 3.35 13.04 3.59
C ALA A 397 4.27 11.80 3.59
N GLN A 398 5.61 11.99 3.58
CA GLN A 398 6.59 10.91 3.44
C GLN A 398 6.39 9.79 4.44
N GLY A 399 6.13 10.13 5.71
CA GLY A 399 6.00 9.15 6.79
C GLY A 399 4.91 8.11 6.51
N SER A 400 3.75 8.54 5.98
CA SER A 400 2.58 7.67 5.80
C SER A 400 2.47 7.11 4.38
N LEU A 401 2.70 7.89 3.31
CA LEU A 401 2.58 7.42 1.93
C LEU A 401 3.71 6.46 1.53
N ILE A 402 4.96 6.86 1.78
CA ILE A 402 6.13 6.03 1.44
C ILE A 402 6.25 4.89 2.45
N GLY A 403 6.13 5.19 3.76
CA GLY A 403 6.25 4.20 4.83
C GLY A 403 5.23 3.07 4.77
N SER A 404 4.02 3.31 4.26
CA SER A 404 2.99 2.26 4.10
C SER A 404 3.16 1.43 2.81
N SER A 405 4.07 1.82 1.93
CA SER A 405 4.24 1.21 0.61
C SER A 405 5.16 -0.01 0.68
N ALA A 406 4.67 -1.16 0.20
CA ALA A 406 5.48 -2.36 0.08
C ALA A 406 6.58 -2.15 -0.98
N PRO A 407 7.87 -2.23 -0.62
CA PRO A 407 8.96 -1.93 -1.55
C PRO A 407 9.16 -3.03 -2.60
N ILE A 408 8.73 -4.26 -2.31
CA ILE A 408 8.83 -5.39 -3.23
C ILE A 408 7.47 -5.62 -3.89
N ARG A 409 7.46 -5.67 -5.22
CA ARG A 409 6.26 -5.87 -6.04
C ARG A 409 6.11 -7.35 -6.43
N THR A 410 4.91 -7.72 -6.83
CA THR A 410 4.64 -9.07 -7.36
C THR A 410 4.53 -8.99 -8.88
N GLY A 411 5.34 -9.75 -9.60
CA GLY A 411 5.39 -9.68 -11.06
C GLY A 411 6.20 -8.48 -11.56
N GLY A 412 6.06 -8.14 -12.84
CA GLY A 412 6.73 -6.97 -13.41
C GLY A 412 5.95 -5.69 -13.20
N VAL A 413 6.64 -4.56 -13.29
CA VAL A 413 6.07 -3.21 -13.22
C VAL A 413 6.21 -2.53 -14.56
N ASP A 414 5.15 -1.92 -15.06
CA ASP A 414 5.21 -1.19 -16.33
C ASP A 414 5.88 0.17 -16.14
N TRP A 415 6.74 0.51 -17.09
CA TRP A 415 7.43 1.79 -17.14
C TRP A 415 6.48 2.92 -17.53
N THR A 416 6.56 3.99 -16.76
CA THR A 416 5.90 5.28 -17.01
C THR A 416 6.90 6.41 -16.77
N GLU A 417 6.58 7.62 -17.20
CA GLU A 417 7.44 8.79 -16.94
C GLU A 417 7.50 9.18 -15.46
N TRP A 418 6.49 8.78 -14.68
CA TRP A 418 6.39 9.05 -13.23
C TRP A 418 6.79 7.87 -12.35
N LEU A 419 7.27 6.76 -12.95
CA LEU A 419 7.58 5.52 -12.23
C LEU A 419 8.45 5.74 -10.99
N THR A 420 9.50 6.56 -11.10
CA THR A 420 10.44 6.86 -10.00
C THR A 420 9.82 7.73 -8.90
N ARG A 421 8.72 8.43 -9.19
CA ARG A 421 8.00 9.30 -8.25
C ARG A 421 6.90 8.56 -7.49
N HIS A 422 6.60 7.31 -7.86
CA HIS A 422 5.65 6.50 -7.10
C HIS A 422 6.14 6.24 -5.66
N PRO A 423 5.27 6.34 -4.63
CA PRO A 423 5.68 6.08 -3.25
C PRO A 423 6.31 4.70 -3.01
N TRP A 424 5.84 3.67 -3.71
CA TRP A 424 6.45 2.34 -3.61
C TRP A 424 7.82 2.24 -4.29
N ALA A 425 8.07 3.04 -5.33
CA ALA A 425 9.37 3.08 -6.02
C ALA A 425 10.40 3.79 -5.14
N ILE A 426 10.00 4.89 -4.50
CA ILE A 426 10.83 5.59 -3.52
C ILE A 426 11.12 4.65 -2.33
N SER A 427 10.10 3.95 -1.80
CA SER A 427 10.29 2.94 -0.75
C SER A 427 11.26 1.83 -1.18
N ALA A 428 11.16 1.34 -2.42
CA ALA A 428 12.09 0.34 -2.98
C ALA A 428 13.53 0.86 -3.04
N GLN A 429 13.73 2.11 -3.45
CA GLN A 429 15.05 2.75 -3.50
C GLN A 429 15.62 2.95 -2.10
N MET A 430 14.82 3.43 -1.15
CA MET A 430 15.23 3.62 0.25
C MET A 430 15.72 2.31 0.89
N ILE A 431 15.03 1.18 0.65
CA ILE A 431 15.53 -0.09 1.19
C ILE A 431 16.78 -0.60 0.47
N ALA A 432 16.95 -0.28 -0.82
CA ALA A 432 18.15 -0.64 -1.57
C ALA A 432 19.38 0.12 -1.05
N GLU A 433 19.19 1.37 -0.61
CA GLU A 433 20.22 2.23 0.01
C GLU A 433 20.62 1.79 1.42
N ARG A 434 19.91 0.83 2.04
CA ARG A 434 20.41 0.14 3.25
C ARG A 434 21.64 -0.72 2.99
N TRP A 435 21.98 -0.96 1.73
CA TRP A 435 23.17 -1.71 1.36
C TRP A 435 24.43 -0.90 1.68
N GLU A 436 25.41 -1.56 2.29
CA GLU A 436 26.74 -0.99 2.49
C GLU A 436 27.78 -1.75 1.67
N VAL A 437 28.81 -1.04 1.27
CA VAL A 437 29.96 -1.58 0.54
C VAL A 437 30.61 -2.73 1.34
N PRO A 438 31.03 -3.83 0.69
CA PRO A 438 31.73 -4.90 1.39
C PRO A 438 33.05 -4.43 2.02
N THR A 439 33.36 -4.93 3.22
CA THR A 439 34.61 -4.62 3.94
C THR A 439 35.81 -5.45 3.47
N LYS A 440 35.58 -6.39 2.54
CA LYS A 440 36.61 -7.25 1.96
C LYS A 440 36.41 -7.46 0.47
N ASP A 441 37.50 -7.52 -0.26
CA ASP A 441 37.50 -7.81 -1.70
C ASP A 441 37.29 -9.32 -1.99
N LEU A 442 37.39 -9.70 -3.27
CA LEU A 442 37.31 -11.09 -3.69
C LEU A 442 38.38 -11.99 -3.04
N ASN A 443 39.58 -11.46 -2.78
CA ASN A 443 40.70 -12.20 -2.19
C ASN A 443 40.64 -12.24 -0.66
N GLY A 444 39.71 -11.51 -0.04
CA GLY A 444 39.56 -11.39 1.41
C GLY A 444 40.45 -10.32 2.03
N GLU A 445 41.08 -9.46 1.22
CA GLU A 445 41.82 -8.30 1.70
C GLU A 445 40.85 -7.27 2.27
N ALA A 446 41.24 -6.61 3.37
CA ALA A 446 40.41 -5.59 4.00
C ALA A 446 40.36 -4.34 3.12
N MET A 447 39.15 -3.80 2.93
CA MET A 447 38.90 -2.64 2.10
C MET A 447 38.26 -1.51 2.91
N SER A 448 38.75 -0.29 2.69
CA SER A 448 37.99 0.93 2.99
C SER A 448 37.11 1.32 1.78
N PRO A 449 36.07 2.16 1.95
CA PRO A 449 35.22 2.61 0.84
C PRO A 449 36.01 3.16 -0.37
N ASP A 450 37.05 3.96 -0.14
CA ASP A 450 37.83 4.61 -1.21
C ASP A 450 38.78 3.66 -1.96
N ASP A 451 39.03 2.47 -1.42
CA ASP A 451 39.86 1.49 -2.09
C ASP A 451 39.10 0.76 -3.23
N TRP A 452 37.77 0.85 -3.24
CA TRP A 452 36.91 0.22 -4.23
C TRP A 452 36.96 0.96 -5.57
N LYS A 453 37.03 0.18 -6.66
CA LYS A 453 36.92 0.68 -8.03
C LYS A 453 35.48 0.52 -8.51
N VAL A 454 34.71 1.60 -8.42
CA VAL A 454 33.28 1.58 -8.74
C VAL A 454 33.06 1.58 -10.25
N VAL A 455 32.31 0.59 -10.74
CA VAL A 455 31.98 0.44 -12.16
C VAL A 455 30.46 0.38 -12.32
N LEU A 456 29.87 1.40 -12.92
CA LEU A 456 28.44 1.43 -13.24
C LEU A 456 28.18 0.83 -14.63
N ILE A 457 27.46 -0.29 -14.67
CA ILE A 457 27.12 -1.00 -15.91
C ILE A 457 25.69 -0.63 -16.35
N HIS A 458 25.53 -0.25 -17.62
CA HIS A 458 24.23 0.07 -18.23
C HIS A 458 24.08 -0.54 -19.64
N GLY A 459 22.92 -0.35 -20.26
CA GLY A 459 22.65 -0.66 -21.67
C GLY A 459 22.06 -2.06 -21.94
N ARG A 460 21.97 -2.92 -20.92
CA ARG A 460 21.37 -4.26 -21.04
C ARG A 460 20.27 -4.44 -20.00
N ALA A 461 19.17 -5.04 -20.43
CA ALA A 461 18.05 -5.42 -19.58
C ALA A 461 18.38 -6.68 -18.73
N PRO A 462 17.69 -6.87 -17.59
CA PRO A 462 17.76 -8.09 -16.78
C PRO A 462 17.18 -9.32 -17.52
N PRO A 463 17.44 -10.56 -17.06
CA PRO A 463 18.25 -10.92 -15.89
C PRO A 463 19.76 -10.67 -16.14
N TRP A 464 20.39 -9.88 -15.27
CA TRP A 464 21.76 -9.40 -15.49
C TRP A 464 22.83 -10.48 -15.33
N ARG A 465 22.55 -11.53 -14.57
CA ARG A 465 23.35 -12.75 -14.55
C ARG A 465 23.59 -13.34 -15.93
N ASP A 466 22.59 -13.25 -16.81
CA ASP A 466 22.68 -13.78 -18.17
C ASP A 466 23.19 -12.72 -19.14
N SER A 467 22.74 -11.46 -18.99
CA SER A 467 23.07 -10.40 -19.95
C SER A 467 24.43 -9.73 -19.74
N ILE A 468 24.92 -9.62 -18.50
CA ILE A 468 26.20 -9.00 -18.14
C ILE A 468 27.07 -9.84 -17.18
N GLY A 469 26.59 -11.01 -16.74
CA GLY A 469 27.30 -11.82 -15.75
C GLY A 469 28.66 -12.38 -16.21
N SER A 470 28.91 -12.48 -17.53
CA SER A 470 30.25 -12.80 -18.05
C SER A 470 31.22 -11.64 -17.88
N LEU A 471 30.77 -10.41 -18.12
CA LEU A 471 31.55 -9.19 -17.92
C LEU A 471 31.91 -9.04 -16.45
N VAL A 472 30.92 -9.13 -15.54
CA VAL A 472 31.16 -8.99 -14.09
C VAL A 472 32.19 -10.01 -13.57
N LYS A 473 32.12 -11.26 -14.02
CA LYS A 473 33.11 -12.28 -13.64
C LYS A 473 34.51 -11.95 -14.14
N GLU A 474 34.65 -11.44 -15.36
CA GLU A 474 35.95 -11.04 -15.89
C GLU A 474 36.49 -9.77 -15.20
N LEU A 475 35.63 -8.83 -14.80
CA LEU A 475 36.02 -7.68 -13.99
C LEU A 475 36.62 -8.12 -12.67
N LEU A 476 35.88 -8.92 -11.89
CA LEU A 476 36.34 -9.42 -10.58
C LEU A 476 37.59 -10.30 -10.69
N LYS A 477 37.75 -11.02 -11.80
CA LYS A 477 38.94 -11.84 -12.06
C LYS A 477 40.20 -11.01 -12.28
N ARG A 478 40.08 -9.85 -12.93
CA ARG A 478 41.21 -8.96 -13.26
C ARG A 478 41.48 -7.95 -12.16
N TRP A 479 40.42 -7.49 -11.49
CA TRP A 479 40.45 -6.47 -10.45
C TRP A 479 39.57 -6.92 -9.27
N PRO A 480 40.14 -7.63 -8.28
CA PRO A 480 39.43 -8.15 -7.11
C PRO A 480 38.66 -7.10 -6.29
N ASN A 481 39.10 -5.85 -6.33
CA ASN A 481 38.52 -4.69 -5.66
C ASN A 481 37.58 -3.84 -6.55
N VAL A 482 37.04 -4.40 -7.63
CA VAL A 482 35.98 -3.74 -8.41
C VAL A 482 34.62 -3.94 -7.75
N LEU A 483 33.87 -2.84 -7.66
CA LEU A 483 32.50 -2.81 -7.16
C LEU A 483 31.52 -2.60 -8.34
N PRO A 484 30.91 -3.67 -8.87
CA PRO A 484 29.97 -3.57 -9.97
C PRO A 484 28.61 -3.06 -9.50
N LEU A 485 28.20 -1.92 -10.03
CA LEU A 485 26.86 -1.35 -9.91
C LEU A 485 26.10 -1.52 -11.23
N VAL A 486 24.77 -1.47 -11.17
CA VAL A 486 23.89 -1.61 -12.32
C VAL A 486 22.91 -0.45 -12.35
N HIS A 487 22.80 0.18 -13.51
CA HIS A 487 21.76 1.16 -13.76
C HIS A 487 20.41 0.49 -14.03
N THR A 488 19.35 1.02 -13.41
CA THR A 488 17.98 0.59 -13.64
C THR A 488 17.07 1.82 -13.80
N PRO A 489 15.89 1.68 -14.42
CA PRO A 489 14.91 2.78 -14.51
C PRO A 489 14.43 3.31 -13.16
N LEU A 490 14.68 2.59 -12.06
CA LEU A 490 14.28 2.95 -10.71
C LEU A 490 15.42 3.53 -9.86
N GLY A 491 16.64 3.58 -10.41
CA GLY A 491 17.84 3.98 -9.68
C GLY A 491 18.99 3.00 -9.83
N ILE A 492 20.10 3.31 -9.17
CA ILE A 492 21.33 2.51 -9.19
C ILE A 492 21.28 1.49 -8.06
N ILE A 493 21.62 0.24 -8.37
CA ILE A 493 21.75 -0.83 -7.37
C ILE A 493 23.10 -1.56 -7.50
N PRO A 494 23.64 -2.15 -6.42
CA PRO A 494 24.75 -3.06 -6.54
C PRO A 494 24.36 -4.30 -7.35
N TYR A 495 25.29 -4.87 -8.13
CA TYR A 495 25.06 -6.14 -8.85
C TYR A 495 24.68 -7.31 -7.91
N ALA A 496 24.99 -7.19 -6.61
CA ALA A 496 24.50 -8.11 -5.58
C ALA A 496 22.96 -8.22 -5.53
N LEU A 497 22.23 -7.19 -5.97
CA LEU A 497 20.77 -7.13 -6.04
C LEU A 497 20.23 -7.35 -7.48
N GLU A 498 21.02 -7.93 -8.38
CA GLU A 498 20.70 -8.04 -9.82
C GLU A 498 19.40 -8.76 -10.19
N ASP A 499 18.82 -9.56 -9.30
CA ASP A 499 17.55 -10.24 -9.53
C ASP A 499 16.40 -9.67 -8.71
N LEU A 500 16.64 -8.61 -7.92
CA LEU A 500 15.67 -8.07 -6.99
C LEU A 500 14.56 -7.31 -7.72
N ASN A 501 13.32 -7.66 -7.40
CA ASN A 501 12.14 -6.89 -7.76
C ASN A 501 12.03 -5.62 -6.89
N PRO A 502 11.62 -4.46 -7.43
CA PRO A 502 11.15 -4.21 -8.81
C PRO A 502 12.25 -3.88 -9.83
N PHE A 503 13.47 -3.59 -9.38
CA PHE A 503 14.61 -3.16 -10.23
C PHE A 503 14.87 -4.06 -11.44
N ALA A 504 14.86 -5.38 -11.24
CA ALA A 504 15.09 -6.38 -12.29
C ALA A 504 13.84 -6.71 -13.13
N HIS A 505 12.69 -6.11 -12.85
CA HIS A 505 11.39 -6.51 -13.40
C HIS A 505 10.59 -5.32 -13.97
N VAL A 506 11.26 -4.30 -14.46
CA VAL A 506 10.62 -3.18 -15.17
C VAL A 506 10.33 -3.57 -16.62
N HIS A 507 9.11 -3.35 -17.09
CA HIS A 507 8.66 -3.59 -18.46
C HIS A 507 8.55 -2.27 -19.21
N GLY A 508 9.29 -2.14 -20.31
CA GLY A 508 9.27 -0.92 -21.11
C GLY A 508 10.19 -0.99 -22.32
N PRO A 509 10.34 0.12 -23.06
CA PRO A 509 11.18 0.16 -24.24
C PRO A 509 12.65 -0.06 -23.88
N LYS A 510 13.46 -0.59 -24.81
CA LYS A 510 14.88 -0.89 -24.55
C LYS A 510 15.72 0.34 -24.14
N SER A 511 15.25 1.53 -24.48
CA SER A 511 15.90 2.81 -24.16
C SER A 511 16.01 3.06 -22.65
N ILE A 512 15.08 2.57 -21.83
CA ILE A 512 15.08 2.82 -20.38
C ILE A 512 16.29 2.22 -19.66
N TRP A 513 16.96 1.25 -20.29
CA TRP A 513 18.15 0.60 -19.73
C TRP A 513 19.45 1.32 -20.11
N VAL A 514 19.38 2.35 -20.96
CA VAL A 514 20.54 3.06 -21.50
C VAL A 514 20.66 4.42 -20.82
N LEU A 515 21.77 4.64 -20.12
CA LEU A 515 22.15 5.96 -19.61
C LEU A 515 22.68 6.88 -20.73
N ASP A 516 22.28 8.14 -20.69
CA ASP A 516 23.00 9.22 -21.37
C ASP A 516 24.00 9.85 -20.39
N VAL A 517 25.18 9.22 -20.30
CA VAL A 517 26.22 9.61 -19.35
C VAL A 517 26.60 11.09 -19.50
N GLN A 518 26.47 11.69 -20.69
CA GLN A 518 26.88 13.08 -20.93
C GLN A 518 25.93 14.12 -20.34
N GLN A 519 24.64 13.79 -20.17
CA GLN A 519 23.65 14.72 -19.64
C GLN A 519 23.62 14.69 -18.11
N ASP A 520 23.81 13.50 -17.51
CA ASP A 520 23.52 13.27 -16.09
C ASP A 520 24.77 12.98 -15.24
N THR A 521 25.98 13.28 -15.74
CA THR A 521 27.24 12.84 -15.09
C THR A 521 27.32 13.27 -13.62
N ASP A 522 27.09 14.54 -13.30
CA ASP A 522 27.33 15.08 -11.96
C ASP A 522 26.36 14.51 -10.92
N GLU A 523 25.07 14.37 -11.28
CA GLU A 523 24.05 13.79 -10.42
C GLU A 523 24.32 12.30 -10.16
N LEU A 524 24.66 11.54 -11.21
CA LEU A 524 25.01 10.12 -11.09
C LEU A 524 26.26 9.93 -10.23
N VAL A 525 27.30 10.75 -10.42
CA VAL A 525 28.53 10.69 -9.60
C VAL A 525 28.21 10.99 -8.14
N SER A 526 27.39 12.01 -7.87
CA SER A 526 26.95 12.36 -6.51
C SER A 526 26.17 11.22 -5.86
N TRP A 527 25.21 10.62 -6.58
CA TRP A 527 24.42 9.50 -6.06
C TRP A 527 25.30 8.28 -5.78
N ILE A 528 26.15 7.88 -6.73
CA ILE A 528 27.05 6.75 -6.54
C ILE A 528 27.95 6.99 -5.33
N ARG A 529 28.51 8.20 -5.17
CA ARG A 529 29.36 8.55 -4.04
C ARG A 529 28.63 8.38 -2.70
N THR A 530 27.36 8.82 -2.61
CA THR A 530 26.52 8.61 -1.43
C THR A 530 26.25 7.13 -1.18
N LEU A 531 25.91 6.38 -2.23
CA LEU A 531 25.63 4.94 -2.14
C LEU A 531 26.87 4.13 -1.73
N THR A 532 28.07 4.57 -2.09
CA THR A 532 29.33 3.88 -1.80
C THR A 532 30.10 4.46 -0.61
N ASP A 533 29.55 5.47 0.07
CA ASP A 533 30.20 6.19 1.19
C ASP A 533 31.65 6.59 0.87
N SER A 534 31.87 7.11 -0.34
CA SER A 534 33.21 7.45 -0.84
C SER A 534 33.55 8.93 -0.62
N ASP A 535 34.83 9.23 -0.37
CA ASP A 535 35.33 10.59 -0.20
C ASP A 535 35.11 11.41 -1.49
N PRO A 536 34.57 12.63 -1.42
CA PRO A 536 34.44 13.49 -2.60
C PRO A 536 35.77 13.81 -3.31
N ASP A 537 36.90 13.82 -2.60
CA ASP A 537 38.20 14.20 -3.16
C ASP A 537 38.77 13.10 -4.07
N GLY A 538 38.58 13.26 -5.38
CA GLY A 538 39.18 12.38 -6.40
C GLY A 538 38.38 11.12 -6.71
N PHE A 539 37.15 10.99 -6.20
CA PHE A 539 36.23 9.91 -6.57
C PHE A 539 35.77 10.06 -8.02
N GLN A 540 35.98 9.01 -8.82
CA GLN A 540 35.57 8.94 -10.22
C GLN A 540 35.07 7.52 -10.54
N PRO A 541 33.75 7.30 -10.63
CA PRO A 541 33.20 6.02 -11.06
C PRO A 541 33.39 5.83 -12.57
N LEU A 542 33.56 4.58 -13.00
CA LEU A 542 33.69 4.22 -14.42
C LEU A 542 32.35 3.78 -14.98
N PHE A 543 31.94 4.37 -16.11
CA PHE A 543 30.67 4.07 -16.77
C PHE A 543 30.87 3.08 -17.93
N VAL A 544 30.10 2.00 -17.96
CA VAL A 544 30.25 0.91 -18.92
C VAL A 544 28.95 0.61 -19.66
N ASP A 545 28.96 0.85 -20.98
CA ASP A 545 27.88 0.42 -21.86
C ASP A 545 28.05 -1.05 -22.27
N ALA A 546 27.28 -1.94 -21.62
CA ALA A 546 27.30 -3.38 -21.89
C ALA A 546 26.69 -3.79 -23.24
N ARG A 547 26.27 -2.85 -24.09
CA ARG A 547 25.93 -3.12 -25.49
C ARG A 547 27.19 -3.29 -26.35
N ARG A 548 28.30 -2.66 -25.95
CA ARG A 548 29.59 -2.73 -26.64
C ARG A 548 30.21 -4.14 -26.52
N PRO A 549 31.09 -4.53 -27.46
CA PRO A 549 31.83 -5.79 -27.36
C PRO A 549 32.63 -5.86 -26.05
N GLN A 550 32.50 -6.98 -25.32
CA GLN A 550 33.15 -7.17 -24.01
C GLN A 550 34.68 -6.98 -24.07
N THR A 551 35.32 -7.32 -25.20
CA THR A 551 36.77 -7.15 -25.38
C THR A 551 37.18 -5.67 -25.36
N GLU A 552 36.43 -4.82 -26.04
CA GLU A 552 36.71 -3.37 -26.10
C GLU A 552 36.53 -2.73 -24.74
N VAL A 553 35.43 -3.08 -24.04
CA VAL A 553 35.16 -2.60 -22.68
C VAL A 553 36.30 -2.96 -21.72
N LEU A 554 36.77 -4.21 -21.78
CA LEU A 554 37.85 -4.67 -20.89
C LEU A 554 39.21 -4.04 -21.20
N GLU A 555 39.48 -3.69 -22.47
CA GLU A 555 40.70 -2.98 -22.87
C GLU A 555 40.69 -1.54 -22.38
N GLU A 556 39.56 -0.85 -22.50
CA GLU A 556 39.37 0.52 -22.00
C GLU A 556 39.50 0.57 -20.48
N LEU A 557 38.81 -0.32 -19.77
CA LEU A 557 38.92 -0.40 -18.31
C LEU A 557 40.34 -0.75 -17.86
N ALA A 558 41.13 -1.49 -18.64
CA ALA A 558 42.52 -1.77 -18.29
C ALA A 558 43.46 -0.57 -18.46
N ALA A 559 43.08 0.43 -19.26
CA ALA A 559 43.82 1.68 -19.34
C ALA A 559 43.55 2.57 -18.11
N GLU A 560 42.31 2.56 -17.60
CA GLU A 560 41.87 3.38 -16.47
C GLU A 560 42.16 2.73 -15.11
N LEU A 561 41.87 1.44 -14.98
CA LEU A 561 42.16 0.62 -13.81
C LEU A 561 43.58 0.08 -13.94
N ALA A 562 44.54 0.76 -13.32
CA ALA A 562 45.89 0.23 -13.14
C ALA A 562 45.80 -1.25 -12.68
N PRO A 563 46.67 -2.16 -13.15
CA PRO A 563 46.65 -3.54 -12.69
C PRO A 563 46.78 -3.54 -11.17
N SER A 564 45.71 -3.93 -10.47
CA SER A 564 45.69 -4.00 -9.01
C SER A 564 46.49 -5.21 -8.54
N VAL A 565 47.81 -5.07 -8.61
CA VAL A 565 48.75 -5.86 -7.83
C VAL A 565 49.61 -4.87 -7.07
N ARG A 566 49.22 -4.54 -5.83
CA ARG A 566 50.18 -4.01 -4.86
C ARG A 566 51.12 -5.16 -4.49
N VAL A 567 52.25 -5.25 -5.20
CA VAL A 567 53.31 -6.22 -4.91
C VAL A 567 53.96 -5.86 -3.58
N ALA A 568 53.54 -6.49 -2.48
CA ALA A 568 54.29 -6.46 -1.23
C ALA A 568 55.44 -7.47 -1.20
N ASP A 569 55.47 -8.46 -2.11
CA ASP A 569 56.58 -9.42 -2.23
C ASP A 569 56.72 -9.92 -3.67
N ALA A 570 57.81 -9.55 -4.34
CA ALA A 570 58.01 -9.67 -5.79
C ALA A 570 58.42 -11.09 -6.27
N SER A 571 57.87 -12.17 -5.70
CA SER A 571 58.30 -13.53 -6.05
C SER A 571 57.21 -14.52 -6.49
N ILE A 572 55.93 -14.17 -6.46
CA ILE A 572 54.85 -15.02 -6.96
C ILE A 572 53.79 -14.13 -7.60
N ASP A 573 53.57 -14.28 -8.91
CA ASP A 573 52.38 -13.73 -9.57
C ASP A 573 51.18 -14.50 -8.98
N PRO A 574 50.25 -13.87 -8.24
CA PRO A 574 49.11 -14.59 -7.69
C PRO A 574 48.30 -15.19 -8.83
N GLU A 575 48.04 -16.50 -8.77
CA GLU A 575 47.18 -17.14 -9.76
C GLU A 575 45.81 -16.43 -9.79
N PRO A 576 45.23 -16.19 -10.98
CA PRO A 576 43.94 -15.52 -11.08
C PRO A 576 42.88 -16.30 -10.31
N PRO A 577 41.94 -15.61 -9.63
CA PRO A 577 40.95 -16.26 -8.79
C PRO A 577 40.12 -17.27 -9.60
N SER A 578 39.84 -18.43 -9.00
CA SER A 578 39.10 -19.48 -9.67
C SER A 578 37.66 -19.07 -9.95
N GLY A 579 37.06 -19.61 -11.01
CA GLY A 579 35.65 -19.35 -11.31
C GLY A 579 34.68 -19.88 -10.24
N GLU A 580 35.13 -20.77 -9.35
CA GLU A 580 34.37 -21.18 -8.18
C GLU A 580 34.42 -20.14 -7.06
N LEU A 581 35.62 -19.59 -6.77
CA LEU A 581 35.80 -18.51 -5.80
C LEU A 581 34.96 -17.28 -6.15
N ILE A 582 34.96 -16.85 -7.43
CA ILE A 582 34.16 -15.71 -7.90
C ILE A 582 32.66 -15.98 -7.71
N ARG A 583 32.19 -17.20 -7.97
CA ARG A 583 30.77 -17.56 -7.79
C ARG A 583 30.37 -17.56 -6.32
N ASP A 584 31.20 -18.11 -5.45
CA ASP A 584 30.98 -18.09 -3.99
C ASP A 584 30.98 -16.67 -3.44
N HIS A 585 31.89 -15.82 -3.90
CA HIS A 585 31.93 -14.40 -3.54
C HIS A 585 30.65 -13.68 -3.97
N LEU A 586 30.24 -13.81 -5.24
CA LEU A 586 29.00 -13.19 -5.74
C LEU A 586 27.75 -13.65 -4.98
N ASP A 587 27.62 -14.95 -4.68
CA ASP A 587 26.47 -15.48 -3.93
C ASP A 587 26.47 -15.00 -2.46
N ARG A 588 27.66 -14.82 -1.87
CA ARG A 588 27.82 -14.23 -0.53
C ARG A 588 27.44 -12.75 -0.52
N CYS A 589 27.96 -11.95 -1.46
CA CYS A 589 27.60 -10.54 -1.62
C CYS A 589 26.10 -10.36 -1.85
N ALA A 590 25.49 -11.19 -2.70
CA ALA A 590 24.05 -11.17 -2.94
C ALA A 590 23.23 -11.49 -1.69
N THR A 591 23.67 -12.48 -0.91
CA THR A 591 22.99 -12.83 0.35
C THR A 591 23.14 -11.73 1.40
N ARG A 592 24.35 -11.17 1.53
CA ARG A 592 24.64 -10.05 2.44
C ARG A 592 23.77 -8.85 2.12
N ALA A 593 23.77 -8.40 0.86
CA ALA A 593 22.94 -7.29 0.42
C ALA A 593 21.44 -7.52 0.71
N LYS A 594 20.93 -8.72 0.44
CA LYS A 594 19.52 -9.05 0.71
C LYS A 594 19.17 -9.09 2.20
N LEU A 595 20.09 -9.49 3.09
CA LEU A 595 19.86 -9.40 4.54
C LEU A 595 19.74 -7.94 5.00
N MET A 596 20.57 -7.05 4.47
CA MET A 596 20.54 -5.63 4.80
C MET A 596 19.29 -4.94 4.24
N THR A 597 19.07 -5.08 2.94
CA THR A 597 17.94 -4.46 2.22
C THR A 597 16.59 -4.98 2.70
N LEU A 598 16.41 -6.30 2.78
CA LEU A 598 15.09 -6.90 3.05
C LEU A 598 14.82 -7.15 4.51
N CYS A 599 15.85 -7.43 5.33
CA CYS A 599 15.68 -7.79 6.74
C CYS A 599 16.16 -6.70 7.69
N ASN A 600 16.60 -5.54 7.18
CA ASN A 600 17.12 -4.42 7.97
C ASN A 600 18.27 -4.82 8.91
N ILE A 601 19.09 -5.79 8.49
CA ILE A 601 20.23 -6.31 9.27
C ILE A 601 21.46 -5.44 9.02
N GLU A 602 22.14 -5.02 10.08
CA GLU A 602 23.43 -4.31 10.00
C GLU A 602 24.49 -5.14 9.25
N ALA A 603 25.37 -4.46 8.50
CA ALA A 603 26.45 -5.09 7.73
C ALA A 603 27.29 -6.09 8.55
N GLU A 604 27.73 -5.69 9.74
CA GLU A 604 28.53 -6.54 10.63
C GLU A 604 27.80 -7.83 11.01
N VAL A 605 26.52 -7.71 11.37
CA VAL A 605 25.69 -8.86 11.75
C VAL A 605 25.46 -9.78 10.55
N ALA A 606 25.27 -9.24 9.35
CA ALA A 606 25.17 -10.02 8.13
C ALA A 606 26.48 -10.78 7.84
N ASP A 607 27.64 -10.15 8.03
CA ASP A 607 28.96 -10.76 7.84
C ASP A 607 29.23 -11.86 8.88
N GLU A 608 28.92 -11.62 10.15
CA GLU A 608 28.97 -12.61 11.23
C GLU A 608 28.05 -13.81 10.97
N PHE A 609 26.83 -13.55 10.50
CA PHE A 609 25.85 -14.59 10.19
C PHE A 609 26.30 -15.47 9.02
N LEU A 610 26.90 -14.85 7.99
CA LEU A 610 27.37 -15.56 6.80
C LEU A 610 28.72 -16.25 7.02
N ALA A 611 29.45 -15.95 8.09
CA ALA A 611 30.73 -16.59 8.40
C ALA A 611 30.60 -18.13 8.41
N GLY A 612 31.33 -18.81 7.52
CA GLY A 612 31.29 -20.27 7.39
C GLY A 612 30.03 -20.84 6.71
N CYS A 613 29.10 -20.01 6.21
CA CYS A 613 27.98 -20.48 5.40
C CYS A 613 28.45 -21.02 4.04
N SER A 614 27.75 -22.04 3.56
CA SER A 614 27.92 -22.71 2.27
C SER A 614 26.68 -22.56 1.37
N PHE A 615 26.89 -22.60 0.06
CA PHE A 615 25.87 -22.31 -0.95
C PHE A 615 25.51 -23.54 -1.78
N VAL A 616 24.31 -24.07 -1.59
CA VAL A 616 23.80 -25.22 -2.36
C VAL A 616 23.14 -24.71 -3.63
N ARG A 617 23.68 -25.09 -4.79
CA ARG A 617 23.24 -24.62 -6.10
C ARG A 617 22.46 -25.69 -6.88
N ASN A 618 21.54 -25.25 -7.71
CA ASN A 618 20.86 -26.11 -8.67
C ASN A 618 21.72 -26.35 -9.93
N ARG A 619 21.23 -27.16 -10.87
CA ARG A 619 21.93 -27.48 -12.13
C ARG A 619 22.23 -26.26 -13.03
N ARG A 620 21.51 -25.16 -12.84
CA ARG A 620 21.73 -23.89 -13.56
C ARG A 620 22.66 -22.95 -12.80
N GLY A 621 23.24 -23.40 -11.69
CA GLY A 621 24.14 -22.59 -10.87
C GLY A 621 23.44 -21.55 -9.99
N ARG A 622 22.11 -21.58 -9.84
CA ARG A 622 21.40 -20.70 -8.90
C ARG A 622 21.40 -21.30 -7.51
N VAL A 623 21.68 -20.47 -6.50
CA VAL A 623 21.56 -20.86 -5.09
C VAL A 623 20.10 -21.23 -4.80
N LYS A 624 19.93 -22.39 -4.16
CA LYS A 624 18.64 -22.89 -3.69
C LYS A 624 18.57 -22.76 -2.17
N ASN A 625 19.61 -23.22 -1.48
CA ASN A 625 19.71 -23.21 -0.03
C ASN A 625 21.06 -22.63 0.39
N ILE A 626 21.06 -21.93 1.52
CA ILE A 626 22.26 -21.46 2.19
C ILE A 626 22.30 -22.19 3.53
N CYS A 627 23.40 -22.89 3.79
CA CYS A 627 23.57 -23.71 4.98
C CYS A 627 24.67 -23.14 5.86
N ALA A 628 24.44 -23.09 7.16
CA ALA A 628 25.46 -22.73 8.13
C ALA A 628 26.57 -23.80 8.22
N SER A 629 27.64 -23.49 8.96
CA SER A 629 28.82 -24.35 9.10
C SER A 629 28.53 -25.72 9.73
N ASP A 630 27.48 -25.82 10.54
CA ASP A 630 26.96 -27.06 11.12
C ASP A 630 26.02 -27.84 10.19
N GLY A 631 25.82 -27.36 8.96
CA GLY A 631 24.95 -27.97 7.95
C GLY A 631 23.48 -27.58 8.04
N ALA A 632 23.08 -26.76 9.01
CA ALA A 632 21.70 -26.31 9.15
C ALA A 632 21.28 -25.40 7.99
N HIS A 633 20.11 -25.65 7.39
CA HIS A 633 19.55 -24.80 6.34
C HIS A 633 19.00 -23.52 6.97
N VAL A 634 19.57 -22.37 6.63
CA VAL A 634 19.24 -21.08 7.27
C VAL A 634 18.46 -20.14 6.36
N LEU A 635 18.80 -20.04 5.08
CA LEU A 635 18.18 -19.10 4.14
C LEU A 635 17.91 -19.76 2.77
N SER A 636 16.95 -19.20 2.03
CA SER A 636 16.67 -19.59 0.64
C SER A 636 16.39 -18.36 -0.22
N PRO A 637 17.19 -18.08 -1.27
CA PRO A 637 16.83 -17.07 -2.26
C PRO A 637 15.54 -17.42 -2.99
N ARG A 638 14.67 -16.43 -3.19
CA ARG A 638 13.40 -16.60 -3.92
C ARG A 638 13.60 -16.33 -5.40
N LEU A 639 13.07 -17.24 -6.22
CA LEU A 639 13.20 -17.12 -7.68
C LEU A 639 12.18 -16.17 -8.31
N THR A 640 11.08 -15.89 -7.61
CA THR A 640 9.91 -15.16 -8.10
C THR A 640 10.10 -13.64 -8.10
N ASP A 641 10.82 -13.12 -7.11
CA ASP A 641 11.00 -11.69 -6.84
C ASP A 641 12.47 -11.32 -6.54
N GLY A 642 13.39 -12.29 -6.64
CA GLY A 642 14.79 -12.11 -6.22
C GLY A 642 14.99 -11.93 -4.72
N GLY A 643 13.94 -12.09 -3.90
CA GLY A 643 14.01 -11.85 -2.47
C GLY A 643 14.71 -12.96 -1.67
N LEU A 644 14.62 -12.88 -0.35
CA LEU A 644 15.25 -13.82 0.58
C LEU A 644 14.22 -14.40 1.57
N SER A 645 14.08 -15.72 1.60
CA SER A 645 13.26 -16.42 2.59
C SER A 645 14.10 -16.90 3.76
N LEU A 646 13.69 -16.54 4.97
CA LEU A 646 14.23 -17.10 6.21
C LEU A 646 13.62 -18.49 6.44
N THR A 647 14.42 -19.42 6.94
CA THR A 647 13.91 -20.61 7.63
C THR A 647 13.71 -20.28 9.11
N LEU A 648 13.00 -21.11 9.86
CA LEU A 648 12.91 -20.96 11.31
C LEU A 648 14.29 -20.90 11.99
N GLU A 649 15.23 -21.73 11.54
CA GLU A 649 16.60 -21.74 12.08
C GLU A 649 17.36 -20.46 11.76
N GLY A 650 17.26 -20.00 10.51
CA GLY A 650 17.89 -18.74 10.09
C GLY A 650 17.33 -17.54 10.84
N ALA A 651 16.00 -17.45 10.96
CA ALA A 651 15.34 -16.38 11.70
C ALA A 651 15.74 -16.36 13.18
N ARG A 652 15.79 -17.53 13.84
CA ARG A 652 16.24 -17.62 15.24
C ARG A 652 17.70 -17.20 15.42
N ARG A 653 18.58 -17.60 14.50
CA ARG A 653 20.01 -17.23 14.54
C ARG A 653 20.24 -15.74 14.26
N LEU A 654 19.43 -15.13 13.39
CA LEU A 654 19.44 -13.69 13.17
C LEU A 654 18.91 -12.95 14.41
N HIS A 655 17.78 -13.38 14.98
CA HIS A 655 17.24 -12.84 16.23
C HIS A 655 18.27 -12.85 17.37
N ALA A 656 18.96 -13.97 17.57
CA ALA A 656 19.98 -14.09 18.62
C ALA A 656 21.21 -13.18 18.42
N ARG A 657 21.41 -12.66 17.20
CA ARG A 657 22.48 -11.69 16.85
C ARG A 657 21.93 -10.29 16.64
N ASN A 658 20.61 -10.10 16.77
CA ASN A 658 19.96 -8.87 16.42
C ASN A 658 20.45 -7.78 17.36
N ARG A 659 20.94 -6.69 16.79
CA ARG A 659 21.31 -5.48 17.50
C ARG A 659 20.32 -4.44 17.02
N THR A 660 19.26 -4.20 17.80
CA THR A 660 18.38 -3.07 17.50
C THR A 660 19.08 -1.81 17.94
N SER A 661 19.42 -0.96 16.99
CA SER A 661 20.00 0.35 17.24
C SER A 661 19.03 1.40 16.70
N SER A 662 18.90 2.51 17.42
CA SER A 662 18.09 3.65 17.00
C SER A 662 18.93 4.90 17.14
N PHE A 663 18.99 5.73 16.12
CA PHE A 663 19.62 7.04 16.20
C PHE A 663 18.67 8.11 15.73
N THR A 664 18.69 9.23 16.44
CA THR A 664 17.84 10.39 16.16
C THR A 664 18.64 11.40 15.37
N ILE A 665 18.20 11.67 14.15
CA ILE A 665 18.69 12.78 13.34
C ILE A 665 17.77 13.96 13.64
N ARG A 666 18.32 15.00 14.26
CA ARG A 666 17.62 16.26 14.43
C ARG A 666 17.75 17.06 13.15
N VAL A 667 16.68 17.15 12.39
CA VAL A 667 16.58 18.01 11.21
C VAL A 667 16.25 19.42 11.71
N ILE A 668 17.25 20.29 11.65
CA ILE A 668 17.09 21.70 11.96
C ILE A 668 16.61 22.38 10.69
N GLY A 669 15.44 23.02 10.74
CA GLY A 669 14.88 23.72 9.58
C GLY A 669 15.81 24.82 9.04
N GLU A 670 15.85 24.99 7.73
CA GLU A 670 16.60 26.08 7.06
C GLU A 670 15.88 27.43 7.20
N SER A 671 15.64 27.89 8.43
CA SER A 671 15.36 29.30 8.72
C SER A 671 15.65 29.58 10.19
N GLY A 672 16.72 30.35 10.44
CA GLY A 672 17.13 30.78 11.78
C GLY A 672 16.19 31.78 12.47
N GLU A 673 14.92 31.84 12.10
CA GLU A 673 13.89 32.67 12.75
C GLU A 673 12.56 31.90 12.80
N ASP A 674 12.16 31.49 14.01
CA ASP A 674 10.87 30.96 14.47
C ASP A 674 9.85 30.60 13.37
N SER A 675 9.81 29.32 12.95
CA SER A 675 8.58 28.64 12.44
C SER A 675 8.77 27.19 11.96
N GLY A 676 9.98 26.63 11.90
CA GLY A 676 10.16 25.18 11.66
C GLY A 676 10.38 24.44 12.96
N GLU A 677 9.47 23.53 13.35
CA GLU A 677 9.74 22.61 14.45
C GLU A 677 10.94 21.73 14.07
N ASP A 678 11.98 21.72 14.91
CA ASP A 678 13.07 20.74 14.80
C ASP A 678 12.45 19.34 14.78
N MET A 679 12.60 18.60 13.68
CA MET A 679 12.11 17.22 13.58
C MET A 679 13.19 16.24 13.98
N ASP A 680 12.92 15.45 15.01
CA ASP A 680 13.74 14.31 15.41
C ASP A 680 13.32 13.08 14.58
N ILE A 681 14.09 12.74 13.54
CA ILE A 681 13.89 11.52 12.74
C ILE A 681 14.61 10.36 13.42
N VAL A 682 13.85 9.40 13.95
CA VAL A 682 14.42 8.16 14.50
C VAL A 682 14.62 7.15 13.40
N ILE A 683 15.87 6.79 13.12
CA ILE A 683 16.22 5.70 12.22
C ILE A 683 16.52 4.46 13.05
N GLU A 684 15.73 3.41 12.86
CA GLU A 684 15.92 2.13 13.52
C GLU A 684 16.59 1.12 12.57
N HIS A 685 17.68 0.52 13.04
CA HIS A 685 18.33 -0.63 12.43
C HIS A 685 18.11 -1.88 13.29
N GLY A 686 18.11 -3.03 12.64
CA GLY A 686 17.89 -4.32 13.27
C GLY A 686 16.68 -5.05 12.69
N LEU A 687 16.69 -6.37 12.85
CA LEU A 687 15.63 -7.25 12.40
C LEU A 687 14.29 -6.80 13.00
N PRO A 688 13.29 -6.48 12.17
CA PRO A 688 12.01 -6.03 12.67
C PRO A 688 11.38 -7.09 13.58
N THR A 689 10.93 -6.68 14.75
CA THR A 689 10.48 -7.59 15.82
C THR A 689 9.11 -7.15 16.33
N VAL A 690 8.18 -8.11 16.45
CA VAL A 690 6.85 -7.91 17.04
C VAL A 690 6.78 -8.66 18.36
N VAL A 691 6.39 -7.95 19.41
CA VAL A 691 6.17 -8.52 20.74
C VAL A 691 4.68 -8.76 20.91
N VAL A 692 4.29 -9.99 21.26
CA VAL A 692 2.89 -10.36 21.49
C VAL A 692 2.56 -10.50 22.98
N GLU A 693 1.29 -10.34 23.31
CA GLU A 693 0.76 -10.49 24.67
C GLU A 693 0.76 -11.94 25.17
N GLU A 694 0.70 -12.08 26.50
CA GLU A 694 0.50 -13.38 27.16
C GLU A 694 -0.79 -14.06 26.66
N GLY A 695 -0.69 -15.33 26.29
CA GLY A 695 -1.78 -16.13 25.74
C GLY A 695 -1.77 -16.23 24.21
N ALA A 696 -1.06 -15.34 23.50
CA ALA A 696 -0.89 -15.43 22.05
C ALA A 696 0.24 -16.41 21.64
N GLU A 697 1.16 -16.74 22.55
CA GLU A 697 2.42 -17.40 22.21
C GLU A 697 2.21 -18.80 21.64
N GLU A 698 1.32 -19.59 22.22
CA GLU A 698 1.03 -20.96 21.76
C GLU A 698 0.50 -20.96 20.32
N PHE A 699 -0.40 -20.04 19.99
CA PHE A 699 -0.96 -19.89 18.65
C PHE A 699 0.12 -19.48 17.63
N VAL A 700 0.99 -18.55 18.01
CA VAL A 700 2.10 -18.08 17.17
C VAL A 700 3.09 -19.21 16.93
N ARG A 701 3.47 -19.97 17.97
CA ARG A 701 4.35 -21.15 17.84
C ARG A 701 3.77 -22.23 16.94
N ASP A 702 2.44 -22.38 16.92
CA ASP A 702 1.74 -23.30 16.03
C ASP A 702 1.71 -22.85 14.55
N GLY A 703 2.09 -21.60 14.28
CA GLY A 703 2.14 -20.99 12.96
C GLY A 703 0.88 -20.19 12.59
N ARG A 704 0.05 -19.82 13.57
CA ARG A 704 -1.07 -18.88 13.34
C ARG A 704 -0.53 -17.47 13.13
N SER A 705 -1.20 -16.69 12.30
CA SER A 705 -0.88 -15.27 12.11
C SER A 705 -1.04 -14.49 13.41
N VAL A 706 -0.21 -13.45 13.58
CA VAL A 706 -0.38 -12.48 14.68
C VAL A 706 -1.50 -11.51 14.30
N MET A 707 -2.45 -11.36 15.21
CA MET A 707 -3.57 -10.42 15.06
C MET A 707 -3.21 -9.09 15.71
N HIS A 708 -3.74 -7.99 15.19
CA HIS A 708 -3.44 -6.65 15.71
C HIS A 708 -3.70 -6.50 17.22
N PHE A 709 -4.83 -6.99 17.74
CA PHE A 709 -5.13 -6.92 19.18
C PHE A 709 -4.12 -7.62 20.08
N SER A 710 -3.32 -8.56 19.55
CA SER A 710 -2.33 -9.32 20.32
C SER A 710 -0.94 -8.70 20.30
N VAL A 711 -0.74 -7.58 19.58
CA VAL A 711 0.55 -6.89 19.50
C VAL A 711 0.69 -5.92 20.66
N LEU A 712 1.76 -6.06 21.44
CA LEU A 712 2.09 -5.12 22.53
C LEU A 712 2.99 -3.99 22.05
N LYS A 713 3.98 -4.31 21.20
CA LYS A 713 4.88 -3.33 20.58
C LYS A 713 5.61 -3.96 19.38
N SER A 714 6.20 -3.11 18.55
CA SER A 714 7.15 -3.52 17.52
C SER A 714 8.37 -2.61 17.49
N THR A 715 9.47 -3.11 16.92
CA THR A 715 10.74 -2.41 16.75
C THR A 715 11.41 -2.80 15.44
N GLY A 716 12.39 -2.01 14.99
CA GLY A 716 13.24 -2.28 13.83
C GLY A 716 12.66 -1.81 12.49
N ALA A 717 11.78 -0.80 12.51
CA ALA A 717 11.14 -0.22 11.32
C ALA A 717 10.43 -1.25 10.41
N MET A 718 9.33 -1.83 10.90
CA MET A 718 8.51 -2.75 10.10
C MET A 718 7.96 -2.08 8.84
N LEU A 719 8.08 -2.80 7.72
CA LEU A 719 7.47 -2.41 6.45
C LEU A 719 6.58 -3.55 5.91
N PRO A 720 5.39 -3.23 5.37
CA PRO A 720 4.53 -4.22 4.74
C PRO A 720 5.26 -5.03 3.66
N GLY A 721 5.12 -6.35 3.71
CA GLY A 721 5.73 -7.27 2.74
C GLY A 721 7.16 -7.71 3.05
N LEU A 722 7.83 -7.11 4.05
CA LEU A 722 9.16 -7.51 4.48
C LEU A 722 9.14 -8.52 5.65
N PRO A 723 10.23 -9.31 5.84
CA PRO A 723 10.36 -10.23 6.96
C PRO A 723 10.44 -9.54 8.33
N CYS A 724 9.85 -10.20 9.33
CA CYS A 724 9.97 -9.85 10.74
C CYS A 724 10.02 -11.13 11.61
N VAL A 725 10.42 -10.97 12.87
CA VAL A 725 10.37 -12.01 13.91
C VAL A 725 9.32 -11.68 14.96
N ILE A 726 8.85 -12.71 15.65
CA ILE A 726 7.85 -12.58 16.71
C ILE A 726 8.44 -13.12 18.01
N THR A 727 8.34 -12.34 19.08
CA THR A 727 8.80 -12.71 20.42
C THR A 727 7.69 -12.58 21.44
N ASP A 728 7.89 -13.21 22.60
CA ASP A 728 7.13 -12.87 23.81
C ASP A 728 7.70 -11.61 24.48
N GLU A 729 7.10 -11.22 25.61
CA GLU A 729 7.52 -10.07 26.41
C GLU A 729 8.93 -10.19 27.01
N SER A 730 9.43 -11.42 27.21
CA SER A 730 10.78 -11.69 27.71
C SER A 730 11.86 -11.59 26.63
N GLY A 731 11.44 -11.51 25.36
CA GLY A 731 12.31 -11.54 24.19
C GLY A 731 12.59 -12.95 23.66
N GLU A 732 11.88 -13.97 24.13
CA GLU A 732 12.02 -15.33 23.63
C GLU A 732 11.48 -15.43 22.19
N PHE A 733 12.23 -16.08 21.31
CA PHE A 733 11.84 -16.28 19.92
C PHE A 733 10.66 -17.25 19.79
N LEU A 734 9.56 -16.78 19.21
CA LEU A 734 8.34 -17.57 18.99
C LEU A 734 8.21 -18.05 17.54
N ALA A 735 8.43 -17.16 16.57
CA ALA A 735 8.18 -17.43 15.16
C ALA A 735 8.84 -16.39 14.24
N HIS A 736 8.74 -16.60 12.93
CA HIS A 736 9.03 -15.56 11.94
C HIS A 736 7.92 -15.44 10.89
N GLY A 737 7.79 -14.26 10.29
CA GLY A 737 6.68 -13.94 9.42
C GLY A 737 7.01 -12.87 8.38
N ILE A 738 5.95 -12.41 7.73
CA ILE A 738 5.96 -11.25 6.84
C ILE A 738 5.00 -10.22 7.42
N ALA A 739 5.49 -9.01 7.67
CA ALA A 739 4.69 -7.89 8.14
C ALA A 739 3.59 -7.55 7.13
N LYS A 740 2.41 -7.20 7.63
CA LYS A 740 1.27 -6.71 6.85
C LYS A 740 0.98 -5.23 7.08
N CYS A 741 1.65 -4.65 8.05
CA CYS A 741 1.50 -3.29 8.51
C CYS A 741 2.88 -2.69 8.83
N THR A 742 2.90 -1.39 9.08
CA THR A 742 4.02 -0.67 9.70
C THR A 742 3.98 -0.82 11.23
N ASP A 743 4.96 -0.24 11.93
CA ASP A 743 4.99 -0.23 13.40
C ASP A 743 3.83 0.54 14.03
N TRP A 744 3.56 1.74 13.53
CA TRP A 744 2.49 2.59 14.04
C TRP A 744 1.10 1.99 13.77
N GLU A 745 0.94 1.26 12.67
CA GLU A 745 -0.28 0.49 12.42
C GLU A 745 -0.41 -0.74 13.30
N ALA A 746 0.71 -1.42 13.58
CA ALA A 746 0.72 -2.52 14.53
C ALA A 746 0.24 -2.06 15.91
N ALA A 747 0.62 -0.84 16.32
CA ALA A 747 0.20 -0.22 17.57
C ALA A 747 -1.26 0.31 17.56
N ALA A 748 -1.75 0.79 16.42
CA ALA A 748 -3.04 1.47 16.33
C ALA A 748 -4.23 0.50 16.11
N PHE A 749 -4.11 -0.42 15.17
CA PHE A 749 -5.22 -1.30 14.81
C PHE A 749 -5.55 -2.29 15.94
N GLN A 750 -6.83 -2.66 16.03
CA GLN A 750 -7.34 -3.65 16.99
C GLN A 750 -7.95 -4.88 16.31
N LYS A 751 -7.97 -4.90 14.97
CA LYS A 751 -8.52 -6.00 14.17
C LYS A 751 -7.71 -6.18 12.89
N GLY A 752 -7.69 -7.42 12.39
CA GLY A 752 -6.92 -7.80 11.21
C GLY A 752 -5.59 -8.45 11.55
N VAL A 753 -4.85 -8.84 10.52
CA VAL A 753 -3.57 -9.55 10.65
C VAL A 753 -2.42 -8.55 10.60
N ALA A 754 -1.65 -8.45 11.68
CA ALA A 754 -0.42 -7.64 11.73
C ALA A 754 0.75 -8.37 11.07
N VAL A 755 0.90 -9.68 11.35
CA VAL A 755 1.98 -10.50 10.78
C VAL A 755 1.44 -11.82 10.25
N LYS A 756 1.72 -12.10 8.98
CA LYS A 756 1.49 -13.42 8.39
C LYS A 756 2.66 -14.34 8.73
N VAL A 757 2.47 -15.15 9.77
CA VAL A 757 3.48 -16.13 10.22
C VAL A 757 3.78 -17.14 9.10
N LYS A 758 5.06 -17.42 8.91
CA LYS A 758 5.58 -18.39 7.93
C LYS A 758 5.89 -19.73 8.58
N GLU A 759 6.56 -19.70 9.73
CA GLU A 759 6.91 -20.88 10.52
C GLU A 759 7.04 -20.49 11.99
N GLY A 760 6.54 -21.33 12.90
CA GLY A 760 6.58 -21.11 14.36
C GLY A 760 7.46 -22.13 15.08
N ALA A 761 8.08 -21.71 16.17
CA ALA A 761 8.93 -22.52 17.04
C ALA A 761 8.08 -23.35 18.00
N ARG A 762 7.51 -24.44 17.48
CA ARG A 762 6.71 -25.39 18.26
C ARG A 762 7.51 -25.99 19.40
N VAL A 763 6.89 -26.04 20.57
CA VAL A 763 7.41 -26.82 21.69
C VAL A 763 7.00 -28.27 21.46
N ASP A 764 7.96 -29.14 21.13
CA ASP A 764 7.68 -30.57 21.02
C ASP A 764 7.28 -31.10 22.41
N ALA A 765 6.00 -31.44 22.59
CA ALA A 765 5.49 -32.10 23.81
C ALA A 765 6.21 -33.42 24.15
N SER A 766 6.94 -34.01 23.19
CA SER A 766 7.76 -35.21 23.40
C SER A 766 9.08 -34.93 24.13
N ALA A 767 9.65 -33.73 24.01
CA ALA A 767 10.90 -33.37 24.68
C ALA A 767 10.70 -33.13 26.19
N ALA A 768 9.55 -32.55 26.57
CA ALA A 768 9.16 -32.32 27.96
C ALA A 768 8.93 -33.64 28.73
N PHE A 769 8.48 -34.70 28.05
CA PHE A 769 8.30 -36.02 28.67
C PHE A 769 9.61 -36.75 28.95
N THR A 770 10.64 -36.56 28.11
CA THR A 770 11.98 -37.13 28.35
C THR A 770 12.70 -36.51 29.55
N ALA A 771 12.51 -35.20 29.80
CA ALA A 771 13.09 -34.52 30.96
C ALA A 771 12.42 -34.94 32.28
N ALA A 772 11.09 -35.15 32.28
CA ALA A 772 10.36 -35.63 33.45
C ALA A 772 10.60 -37.13 33.76
N SER A 773 11.02 -37.94 32.77
CA SER A 773 11.38 -39.35 32.98
C SER A 773 12.82 -39.59 33.42
N GLN A 774 13.69 -38.57 33.42
CA GLN A 774 15.09 -38.67 33.84
C GLN A 774 15.36 -38.06 35.23
N SER A 775 14.36 -37.46 35.87
CA SER A 775 14.46 -36.92 37.25
C SER A 775 13.69 -37.75 38.28
N GLY A 776 13.44 -39.03 37.97
CA GLY A 776 12.61 -39.94 38.77
C GLY A 776 13.24 -41.31 39.00
N ASP A 777 14.55 -41.34 39.25
CA ASP A 777 15.27 -42.44 39.92
C ASP A 777 16.56 -41.84 40.52
N ASP A 778 16.41 -41.22 41.70
CA ASP A 778 17.42 -41.16 42.78
C ASP A 778 16.78 -40.67 44.10
#